data_AF-A0A0G4EZN1-F1
#
_entry.id   AF-A0A0G4EZN1-F1
#
_cell.length_a   1.000
_cell.length_b   1.000
_cell.length_c   1.000
_cell.angle_alpha   90.00
_cell.angle_beta   90.00
_cell.angle_gamma   90.00
#
_symmetry.space_group_name_H-M   'P 1'
#
loop_
_entity.id
_entity.type
_entity.pdbx_description
1 polymer ?
#
loop_
_entity_poly.entity_id
_entity_poly.type
_entity_poly.pdbx_seq_one_letter_code
_entity_poly.pdbx_strand_id
1 'polypeptide(L)'
;MGFCSLGFPRAVLGCRMSASFPVALRRRASPFVFRLPSPFVRGFASAPSSGSKKANEYMVDLDKVRNIGISAHVDSGKTTTTERILFYTGKIKEVHEVGGKDGVGAKMDSMELERERGITIQSAATFTEWEVENKRHNINIIDTPGHVDFQIEVERALRVLDGAVLLMCAVAGVQSQTLTVDRQMRRYQIPRVLFVNKLDRAGADPWRALEMAKKKLGLTIHPIQIPMGLEHLHEGICDVVRRKAYLFEGHKGNQRVEMEVPDKYKEEVAKVRASLLELLADLDDEFAETFLELEDEVSVEAVDAAIRRQTLAHNLVPMLMGSAQKNEGVQNLLDAVCRYLPSPAEVENKALDLAKGEEEEIVLSSNPRDPLVALAFKIQEVPGFGQLTYFRVYQGTMRKGMGLIDMTLNKKVQVKQVLKMHADEARETEAGRAGEIVAVGGIECASGTTFTDGRSNVSLESMFVPEPVVSLSIDVPKNAEVGKFVKAVKRFMREDPTFKYFVDEESKEHIIAGMGELHLGVYVERMKREYGVEAVTGEPKVAFRETITQQVRFDYTHKRQSGGRGQYAKLQGFFEPLPMEEFGQQDGITFSNQIVGNPIPPNYYPSIEKGFKECCTKGHLSGSPVINMKVVVSDGQSHEVDSSDYAFRLCANGAFKNFYLDAMPTILEPIMKVEVMLPTEHKQSGLSTINKRKGMVINITDSGEQSVVEAEVPLKDMFGYISDLRGATQGQGEFSMEFERYQQMGEADIEAVNKKYLEELRKKKAEKN
;
A
#
# COMPACT_ATOMS: atom_id res chain seq x y z
N MET A 1 30.40 -26.32 -45.45
CA MET A 1 30.88 -26.64 -46.82
C MET A 1 29.69 -26.70 -47.77
N GLY A 2 29.72 -25.91 -48.86
CA GLY A 2 29.02 -26.07 -50.16
C GLY A 2 27.49 -26.15 -50.23
N PHE A 3 26.81 -25.23 -50.93
CA PHE A 3 26.41 -25.25 -52.37
C PHE A 3 25.04 -25.96 -52.58
N CYS A 4 24.07 -25.62 -53.44
CA CYS A 4 23.90 -24.85 -54.70
C CYS A 4 22.37 -24.65 -54.90
N SER A 5 21.81 -23.47 -55.24
CA SER A 5 21.45 -22.92 -56.59
C SER A 5 20.59 -23.78 -57.55
N LEU A 6 19.52 -23.18 -58.10
CA LEU A 6 18.88 -23.31 -59.45
C LEU A 6 17.54 -22.50 -59.39
N GLY A 7 17.01 -21.71 -60.33
CA GLY A 7 17.26 -21.40 -61.75
C GLY A 7 15.91 -21.04 -62.43
N PHE A 8 15.79 -19.83 -63.02
CA PHE A 8 14.70 -19.21 -63.83
C PHE A 8 14.26 -20.01 -65.11
N PRO A 9 13.48 -19.49 -66.11
CA PRO A 9 12.29 -18.59 -66.24
C PRO A 9 11.22 -19.08 -67.29
N ARG A 10 10.06 -18.39 -67.47
CA ARG A 10 9.52 -17.93 -68.79
C ARG A 10 8.18 -17.15 -68.73
N ALA A 11 8.04 -16.22 -69.67
CA ALA A 11 6.97 -15.23 -69.89
C ALA A 11 5.80 -15.72 -70.78
N VAL A 12 4.70 -14.92 -70.89
CA VAL A 12 4.09 -14.41 -72.16
C VAL A 12 2.77 -13.61 -71.93
N LEU A 13 2.75 -12.39 -72.49
CA LEU A 13 1.72 -11.47 -73.06
C LEU A 13 0.21 -11.45 -72.67
N GLY A 14 -0.34 -10.22 -72.62
CA GLY A 14 -1.77 -9.94 -72.90
C GLY A 14 -2.23 -8.48 -72.68
N CYS A 15 -2.33 -7.70 -73.76
CA CYS A 15 -2.56 -6.25 -73.88
C CYS A 15 -4.00 -5.74 -73.54
N ARG A 16 -4.15 -4.45 -73.14
CA ARG A 16 -5.13 -3.48 -73.73
C ARG A 16 -4.81 -1.99 -73.40
N MET A 17 -4.82 -1.17 -74.45
CA MET A 17 -4.55 0.28 -74.56
C MET A 17 -5.72 1.15 -74.04
N SER A 18 -5.57 2.45 -73.71
CA SER A 18 -5.37 3.60 -74.62
C SER A 18 -5.19 4.91 -73.80
N ALA A 19 -4.14 5.72 -74.04
CA ALA A 19 -4.08 6.95 -74.89
C ALA A 19 -4.55 8.22 -74.13
N SER A 20 -3.92 9.40 -74.12
CA SER A 20 -2.96 10.06 -75.03
C SER A 20 -2.30 11.26 -74.30
N PHE A 21 -1.04 11.57 -74.61
CA PHE A 21 -0.43 12.92 -74.43
C PHE A 21 -0.60 13.73 -75.73
N PRO A 22 -0.37 15.06 -75.70
CA PRO A 22 0.79 15.53 -76.48
C PRO A 22 1.58 16.73 -75.92
N VAL A 23 2.90 16.63 -76.17
CA VAL A 23 3.80 17.66 -76.73
C VAL A 23 4.48 18.68 -75.80
N ALA A 24 5.82 18.64 -75.87
CA ALA A 24 6.80 19.50 -75.25
C ALA A 24 7.37 20.54 -76.24
N LEU A 25 7.84 21.69 -75.75
CA LEU A 25 8.87 22.50 -76.42
C LEU A 25 9.65 23.44 -75.46
N ARG A 26 10.89 23.02 -75.16
CA ARG A 26 12.17 23.79 -75.09
C ARG A 26 12.10 25.34 -75.05
N ARG A 27 12.75 26.01 -74.08
CA ARG A 27 14.16 26.51 -74.08
C ARG A 27 14.48 27.52 -72.94
N ARG A 28 15.79 27.62 -72.66
CA ARG A 28 16.54 28.42 -71.66
C ARG A 28 16.33 29.94 -71.75
N ALA A 29 16.47 30.63 -70.61
CA ALA A 29 17.53 31.61 -70.28
C ALA A 29 17.05 32.71 -69.31
N SER A 30 17.77 32.91 -68.21
CA SER A 30 17.90 34.21 -67.51
C SER A 30 18.91 35.08 -68.28
N PRO A 31 18.85 36.44 -68.23
CA PRO A 31 19.46 37.18 -67.11
C PRO A 31 18.88 38.59 -66.77
N PHE A 32 19.16 39.03 -65.53
CA PHE A 32 19.52 40.38 -65.06
C PHE A 32 18.62 41.64 -65.25
N VAL A 33 18.13 42.15 -64.09
CA VAL A 33 18.47 43.45 -63.43
C VAL A 33 17.71 44.79 -63.68
N PHE A 34 17.12 45.30 -62.56
CA PHE A 34 16.74 46.67 -62.09
C PHE A 34 15.74 47.54 -62.92
N ARG A 35 14.80 48.36 -62.39
CA ARG A 35 14.64 49.13 -61.11
C ARG A 35 13.16 49.62 -60.92
N LEU A 36 12.66 49.59 -59.66
CA LEU A 36 11.74 50.53 -58.93
C LEU A 36 10.24 50.74 -59.34
N PRO A 37 9.35 51.29 -58.46
CA PRO A 37 9.35 51.48 -56.99
C PRO A 37 8.06 50.99 -56.25
N SER A 38 8.07 51.12 -54.92
CA SER A 38 7.01 50.87 -53.90
C SER A 38 5.63 51.52 -54.14
N PRO A 39 4.58 51.01 -53.46
CA PRO A 39 3.87 51.79 -52.42
C PRO A 39 3.40 50.90 -51.25
N PHE A 40 3.04 51.33 -50.04
CA PHE A 40 3.20 52.54 -49.24
C PHE A 40 2.75 52.08 -47.83
N VAL A 41 3.59 52.28 -46.81
CA VAL A 41 3.32 51.93 -45.41
C VAL A 41 2.82 53.19 -44.67
N ARG A 42 1.78 53.04 -43.84
CA ARG A 42 1.41 53.85 -42.66
C ARG A 42 0.20 53.12 -42.02
N GLY A 43 0.12 52.73 -40.75
CA GLY A 43 0.85 53.09 -39.53
C GLY A 43 -0.16 53.60 -38.48
N PHE A 44 -0.55 52.75 -37.51
CA PHE A 44 -1.08 53.10 -36.19
C PHE A 44 -0.76 51.92 -35.26
N ALA A 45 0.27 52.03 -34.43
CA ALA A 45 0.24 52.52 -33.04
C ALA A 45 0.01 51.36 -32.04
N SER A 46 1.02 51.15 -31.21
CA SER A 46 1.10 50.21 -30.10
C SER A 46 -0.07 50.34 -29.12
N ALA A 47 -0.72 49.21 -28.81
CA ALA A 47 -1.49 49.01 -27.59
C ALA A 47 -0.79 47.93 -26.74
N PRO A 48 -0.73 48.09 -25.41
CA PRO A 48 0.27 47.45 -24.56
C PRO A 48 0.01 45.96 -24.41
N SER A 49 1.10 45.19 -24.32
CA SER A 49 1.14 43.81 -23.83
C SER A 49 0.74 43.77 -22.35
N SER A 50 -0.54 43.98 -22.05
CA SER A 50 -1.13 43.76 -20.74
C SER A 50 -1.86 42.42 -20.76
N GLY A 51 -1.11 41.34 -20.57
CA GLY A 51 -1.71 40.00 -20.54
C GLY A 51 -0.78 38.83 -20.17
N SER A 52 0.53 39.02 -20.08
CA SER A 52 1.47 37.92 -19.82
C SER A 52 2.06 37.87 -18.40
N LYS A 53 1.61 38.74 -17.48
CA LYS A 53 2.10 38.71 -16.08
C LYS A 53 1.24 37.85 -15.14
N LYS A 54 0.00 37.50 -15.46
CA LYS A 54 -0.87 36.68 -14.59
C LYS A 54 -0.74 35.16 -14.77
N ALA A 55 -0.16 34.69 -15.89
CA ALA A 55 -0.01 33.25 -16.12
C ALA A 55 1.21 32.63 -15.40
N ASN A 56 2.16 33.45 -14.95
CA ASN A 56 3.39 33.00 -14.26
C ASN A 56 3.31 33.06 -12.74
N GLU A 57 2.24 33.59 -12.16
CA GLU A 57 2.15 33.86 -10.71
C GLU A 57 1.86 32.60 -9.87
N TYR A 58 1.58 31.46 -10.52
CA TYR A 58 1.34 30.16 -9.87
C TYR A 58 2.10 29.02 -10.58
N MET A 59 3.38 29.22 -10.90
CA MET A 59 4.29 28.08 -11.08
C MET A 59 4.73 27.63 -9.69
N VAL A 60 4.09 26.57 -9.17
CA VAL A 60 4.67 25.84 -8.05
C VAL A 60 5.95 25.22 -8.57
N ASP A 61 7.06 25.64 -7.99
CA ASP A 61 8.38 25.09 -8.25
C ASP A 61 8.40 23.66 -7.68
N LEU A 62 8.48 22.65 -8.54
CA LEU A 62 8.38 21.24 -8.13
C LEU A 62 9.50 20.88 -7.15
N ASP A 63 10.66 21.50 -7.29
CA ASP A 63 11.82 21.33 -6.42
C ASP A 63 11.52 21.73 -4.97
N LYS A 64 10.48 22.56 -4.75
CA LYS A 64 10.02 23.03 -3.44
C LYS A 64 8.85 22.23 -2.89
N VAL A 65 8.35 21.23 -3.60
CA VAL A 65 7.27 20.35 -3.13
C VAL A 65 7.87 19.14 -2.40
N ARG A 66 7.26 18.74 -1.29
CA ARG A 66 7.55 17.49 -0.58
C ARG A 66 6.25 16.74 -0.36
N ASN A 67 6.13 15.50 -0.84
CA ASN A 67 5.01 14.62 -0.52
C ASN A 67 5.51 13.56 0.46
N ILE A 68 5.17 13.72 1.73
CA ILE A 68 5.69 12.87 2.81
C ILE A 68 4.59 12.07 3.51
N GLY A 69 4.92 10.83 3.86
CA GLY A 69 4.13 10.02 4.79
C GLY A 69 4.73 10.04 6.17
N ILE A 70 3.88 10.05 7.19
CA ILE A 70 4.30 9.81 8.57
C ILE A 70 3.83 8.40 8.94
N SER A 71 4.77 7.49 9.15
CA SER A 71 4.50 6.06 9.39
C SER A 71 5.28 5.51 10.58
N ALA A 72 4.67 4.60 11.34
CA ALA A 72 5.19 4.11 12.62
C ALA A 72 4.35 2.93 13.13
N HIS A 73 4.83 2.26 14.18
CA HIS A 73 4.02 1.35 15.01
C HIS A 73 2.90 2.09 15.76
N VAL A 74 1.91 1.36 16.28
CA VAL A 74 0.87 1.87 17.21
C VAL A 74 1.53 2.56 18.41
N ASP A 75 0.91 3.61 18.95
CA ASP A 75 1.45 4.45 20.04
C ASP A 75 2.94 4.88 19.85
N SER A 76 3.40 5.14 18.63
CA SER A 76 4.72 5.79 18.42
C SER A 76 4.61 7.33 18.40
N GLY A 77 3.40 7.87 18.56
CA GLY A 77 3.12 9.31 18.54
C GLY A 77 3.05 9.92 17.14
N LYS A 78 2.56 9.18 16.12
CA LYS A 78 2.34 9.68 14.75
C LYS A 78 1.46 10.92 14.72
N THR A 79 0.20 10.77 15.13
CA THR A 79 -0.79 11.84 15.14
C THR A 79 -0.32 13.04 15.95
N THR A 80 0.29 12.79 17.13
CA THR A 80 0.90 13.85 17.95
C THR A 80 1.98 14.61 17.19
N THR A 81 2.88 13.91 16.50
CA THR A 81 3.94 14.52 15.69
C THR A 81 3.35 15.34 14.53
N THR A 82 2.34 14.79 13.84
CA THR A 82 1.63 15.47 12.76
C THR A 82 0.96 16.76 13.25
N GLU A 83 0.31 16.74 14.41
CA GLU A 83 -0.28 17.94 15.00
C GLU A 83 0.75 18.98 15.38
N ARG A 84 1.90 18.58 15.95
CA ARG A 84 2.99 19.53 16.22
C ARG A 84 3.50 20.18 14.93
N ILE A 85 3.62 19.41 13.85
CA ILE A 85 3.95 19.96 12.54
C ILE A 85 2.93 21.02 12.10
N LEU A 86 1.64 20.73 12.21
CA LEU A 86 0.58 21.69 11.87
C LEU A 86 0.60 22.94 12.76
N PHE A 87 0.96 22.79 14.03
CA PHE A 87 1.06 23.92 14.98
C PHE A 87 2.24 24.83 14.62
N TYR A 88 3.42 24.26 14.41
CA TYR A 88 4.62 25.05 14.09
C TYR A 88 4.55 25.74 12.74
N THR A 89 3.83 25.15 11.80
CA THR A 89 3.58 25.75 10.49
C THR A 89 2.42 26.76 10.49
N GLY A 90 1.81 27.02 11.66
CA GLY A 90 0.77 28.02 11.85
C GLY A 90 -0.62 27.62 11.34
N LYS A 91 -0.84 26.35 11.01
CA LYS A 91 -2.14 25.83 10.51
C LYS A 91 -3.15 25.63 11.63
N ILE A 92 -2.70 25.23 12.82
CA ILE A 92 -3.55 25.13 14.01
C ILE A 92 -3.07 26.10 15.08
N LYS A 93 -4.02 26.73 15.78
CA LYS A 93 -3.73 27.70 16.86
C LYS A 93 -3.55 27.02 18.22
N GLU A 94 -4.16 25.85 18.39
CA GLU A 94 -4.09 25.04 19.60
C GLU A 94 -3.86 23.57 19.22
N VAL A 95 -3.22 22.83 20.14
CA VAL A 95 -2.91 21.40 19.99
C VAL A 95 -3.62 20.67 21.11
N HIS A 96 -4.38 19.62 20.77
CA HIS A 96 -5.16 18.80 21.69
C HIS A 96 -4.59 17.38 21.71
N GLU A 97 -4.44 16.78 22.89
CA GLU A 97 -3.85 15.44 22.97
C GLU A 97 -4.83 14.34 22.52
N VAL A 98 -4.30 13.33 21.83
CA VAL A 98 -5.04 12.09 21.47
C VAL A 98 -5.45 11.38 22.77
N GLY A 99 -6.75 11.18 22.98
CA GLY A 99 -7.28 10.57 24.21
C GLY A 99 -7.13 11.45 25.47
N GLY A 100 -6.84 12.74 25.31
CA GLY A 100 -6.70 13.69 26.43
C GLY A 100 -8.01 13.93 27.20
N LYS A 101 -7.89 14.43 28.44
CA LYS A 101 -9.03 14.71 29.34
C LYS A 101 -10.00 15.77 28.80
N ASP A 102 -9.58 16.52 27.79
CA ASP A 102 -10.31 17.65 27.21
C ASP A 102 -11.46 17.19 26.30
N GLY A 103 -11.51 15.91 25.90
CA GLY A 103 -12.58 15.33 25.09
C GLY A 103 -12.67 15.82 23.64
N VAL A 104 -11.83 16.79 23.22
CA VAL A 104 -11.80 17.35 21.86
C VAL A 104 -11.10 16.42 20.86
N GLY A 105 -10.05 15.71 21.29
CA GLY A 105 -9.24 14.82 20.46
C GLY A 105 -8.36 15.54 19.44
N ALA A 106 -7.49 14.80 18.75
CA ALA A 106 -6.60 15.36 17.74
C ALA A 106 -7.38 15.82 16.50
N LYS A 107 -6.93 16.91 15.85
CA LYS A 107 -7.58 17.47 14.66
C LYS A 107 -7.51 16.52 13.46
N MET A 108 -6.45 15.73 13.38
CA MET A 108 -6.23 14.75 12.31
C MET A 108 -7.18 13.56 12.39
N ASP A 109 -7.63 13.22 13.61
CA ASP A 109 -8.64 12.20 13.86
C ASP A 109 -10.03 12.82 13.66
N SER A 110 -10.41 12.96 12.38
CA SER A 110 -11.65 13.63 11.97
C SER A 110 -12.89 12.78 12.24
N MET A 111 -12.75 11.46 12.32
CA MET A 111 -13.85 10.58 12.65
C MET A 111 -14.08 10.54 14.17
N GLU A 112 -15.35 10.60 14.60
CA GLU A 112 -15.71 10.43 16.01
C GLU A 112 -15.16 9.11 16.59
N LEU A 113 -15.20 8.05 15.78
CA LEU A 113 -14.63 6.73 16.05
C LEU A 113 -13.12 6.75 16.35
N GLU A 114 -12.35 7.56 15.61
CA GLU A 114 -10.90 7.70 15.82
C GLU A 114 -10.63 8.37 17.17
N ARG A 115 -11.41 9.39 17.52
CA ARG A 115 -11.30 10.11 18.80
C ARG A 115 -11.70 9.26 20.00
N GLU A 116 -12.77 8.49 19.88
CA GLU A 116 -13.25 7.59 20.94
C GLU A 116 -12.26 6.47 21.23
N ARG A 117 -11.62 5.92 20.20
CA ARG A 117 -10.68 4.81 20.32
C ARG A 117 -9.21 5.24 20.48
N GLY A 118 -8.89 6.51 20.19
CA GLY A 118 -7.53 7.04 20.24
C GLY A 118 -6.59 6.45 19.18
N ILE A 119 -7.12 6.05 18.02
CA ILE A 119 -6.36 5.46 16.92
C ILE A 119 -6.72 6.13 15.60
N THR A 120 -5.73 6.25 14.71
CA THR A 120 -5.96 6.68 13.32
C THR A 120 -6.43 5.49 12.49
N ILE A 121 -7.57 5.65 11.81
CA ILE A 121 -8.24 4.61 11.01
C ILE A 121 -8.04 4.89 9.53
N GLN A 122 -8.31 6.12 9.08
CA GLN A 122 -8.11 6.52 7.69
C GLN A 122 -6.88 7.41 7.54
N SER A 123 -6.21 7.28 6.40
CA SER A 123 -5.09 8.18 6.08
C SER A 123 -5.57 9.63 5.95
N ALA A 124 -4.97 10.57 6.67
CA ALA A 124 -5.37 11.97 6.63
C ALA A 124 -4.36 12.78 5.81
N ALA A 125 -4.83 13.40 4.72
CA ALA A 125 -4.00 14.21 3.84
C ALA A 125 -4.13 15.69 4.21
N THR A 126 -3.02 16.34 4.55
CA THR A 126 -2.97 17.78 4.85
C THR A 126 -1.83 18.45 4.10
N PHE A 127 -1.93 19.77 3.98
CA PHE A 127 -0.94 20.59 3.31
C PHE A 127 -0.44 21.68 4.25
N THR A 128 0.87 21.87 4.28
CA THR A 128 1.51 22.93 5.02
C THR A 128 2.71 23.52 4.32
N GLU A 129 3.23 24.62 4.85
CA GLU A 129 4.36 25.34 4.29
C GLU A 129 5.40 25.56 5.38
N TRP A 130 6.67 25.33 5.03
CA TRP A 130 7.78 25.46 5.95
C TRP A 130 8.94 26.18 5.28
N GLU A 131 9.60 27.07 6.01
CA GLU A 131 10.70 27.87 5.49
C GLU A 131 12.02 27.37 6.06
N VAL A 132 12.95 27.00 5.18
CA VAL A 132 14.31 26.61 5.52
C VAL A 132 15.26 27.47 4.70
N GLU A 133 16.20 28.15 5.34
CA GLU A 133 17.27 28.92 4.65
C GLU A 133 16.71 29.93 3.63
N ASN A 134 15.63 30.64 4.00
CA ASN A 134 14.89 31.58 3.16
C ASN A 134 14.22 30.95 1.92
N LYS A 135 14.08 29.62 1.88
CA LYS A 135 13.35 28.88 0.86
C LYS A 135 12.07 28.30 1.48
N ARG A 136 10.93 28.76 0.99
CA ARG A 136 9.60 28.24 1.36
C ARG A 136 9.32 26.94 0.60
N HIS A 137 9.08 25.88 1.34
CA HIS A 137 8.71 24.56 0.84
C HIS A 137 7.24 24.29 1.08
N ASN A 138 6.64 23.54 0.17
CA ASN A 138 5.26 23.11 0.15
C ASN A 138 5.22 21.63 0.55
N ILE A 139 4.76 21.32 1.76
CA ILE A 139 4.76 19.96 2.31
C ILE A 139 3.34 19.41 2.32
N ASN A 140 3.10 18.38 1.50
CA ASN A 140 1.92 17.54 1.59
C ASN A 140 2.23 16.38 2.55
N ILE A 141 1.43 16.26 3.60
CA ILE A 141 1.59 15.25 4.65
C ILE A 141 0.44 14.27 4.55
N ILE A 142 0.74 12.98 4.46
CA ILE A 142 -0.23 11.91 4.65
C ILE A 142 0.08 11.22 5.97
N ASP A 143 -0.80 11.41 6.96
CA ASP A 143 -0.74 10.67 8.21
C ASP A 143 -1.29 9.26 7.97
N THR A 144 -0.48 8.24 8.26
CA THR A 144 -0.83 6.85 7.96
C THR A 144 -1.26 6.11 9.23
N PRO A 145 -2.29 5.24 9.15
CA PRO A 145 -2.71 4.47 10.32
C PRO A 145 -1.59 3.54 10.78
N GLY A 146 -1.47 3.36 12.09
CA GLY A 146 -0.46 2.48 12.69
C GLY A 146 -0.93 1.05 12.89
N HIS A 147 -2.23 0.81 12.82
CA HIS A 147 -2.82 -0.47 13.19
C HIS A 147 -2.80 -1.45 12.01
N VAL A 148 -2.48 -2.71 12.32
CA VAL A 148 -2.41 -3.85 11.38
C VAL A 148 -3.66 -4.03 10.52
N ASP A 149 -4.84 -3.91 11.14
CA ASP A 149 -6.14 -3.96 10.46
C ASP A 149 -6.32 -2.97 9.30
N PHE A 150 -5.56 -1.87 9.27
CA PHE A 150 -5.64 -0.82 8.25
C PHE A 150 -4.35 -0.75 7.41
N GLN A 151 -3.61 -1.84 7.27
CA GLN A 151 -2.39 -1.91 6.45
C GLN A 151 -2.61 -1.45 5.00
N ILE A 152 -3.80 -1.67 4.44
CA ILE A 152 -4.15 -1.24 3.08
C ILE A 152 -4.10 0.28 2.90
N GLU A 153 -4.42 1.04 3.94
CA GLU A 153 -4.30 2.50 3.94
C GLU A 153 -2.83 2.93 3.91
N VAL A 154 -1.94 2.16 4.56
CA VAL A 154 -0.49 2.41 4.52
C VAL A 154 0.07 2.09 3.13
N GLU A 155 -0.28 0.96 2.53
CA GLU A 155 0.12 0.60 1.15
C GLU A 155 -0.27 1.70 0.14
N ARG A 156 -1.52 2.17 0.25
CA ARG A 156 -2.08 3.25 -0.58
C ARG A 156 -1.36 4.57 -0.40
N ALA A 157 -1.09 4.96 0.85
CA ALA A 157 -0.38 6.18 1.14
C ALA A 157 1.04 6.11 0.57
N LEU A 158 1.79 5.05 0.89
CA LEU A 158 3.18 4.89 0.45
C LEU A 158 3.33 4.97 -1.07
N ARG A 159 2.41 4.40 -1.86
CA ARG A 159 2.47 4.49 -3.34
C ARG A 159 2.41 5.92 -3.89
N VAL A 160 1.78 6.84 -3.16
CA VAL A 160 1.53 8.22 -3.57
C VAL A 160 2.63 9.18 -3.11
N LEU A 161 3.41 8.76 -2.14
CA LEU A 161 4.40 9.58 -1.45
C LEU A 161 5.74 9.51 -2.15
N ASP A 162 6.47 10.62 -2.10
CA ASP A 162 7.83 10.71 -2.66
C ASP A 162 8.87 10.39 -1.56
N GLY A 163 8.54 10.64 -0.28
CA GLY A 163 9.40 10.33 0.85
C GLY A 163 8.60 9.97 2.11
N ALA A 164 9.28 9.49 3.15
CA ALA A 164 8.62 9.14 4.41
C ALA A 164 9.42 9.52 5.65
N VAL A 165 8.70 9.80 6.73
CA VAL A 165 9.22 9.86 8.09
C VAL A 165 8.84 8.57 8.78
N LEU A 166 9.85 7.74 9.07
CA LEU A 166 9.69 6.55 9.89
C LEU A 166 9.85 6.95 11.36
N LEU A 167 8.77 6.87 12.13
CA LEU A 167 8.74 7.16 13.56
C LEU A 167 9.04 5.88 14.35
N MET A 168 9.88 6.00 15.37
CA MET A 168 10.22 4.92 16.29
C MET A 168 10.17 5.41 17.73
N CYS A 169 9.75 4.55 18.67
CA CYS A 169 9.75 4.88 20.09
C CYS A 169 11.15 4.65 20.70
N ALA A 170 11.67 5.63 21.44
CA ALA A 170 12.95 5.51 22.14
C ALA A 170 12.97 4.40 23.22
N VAL A 171 11.80 4.00 23.72
CA VAL A 171 11.67 2.95 24.75
C VAL A 171 11.49 1.56 24.12
N ALA A 172 10.61 1.43 23.12
CA ALA A 172 10.29 0.13 22.53
C ALA A 172 11.27 -0.28 21.41
N GLY A 173 11.88 0.68 20.73
CA GLY A 173 12.74 0.42 19.57
C GLY A 173 11.95 -0.16 18.39
N VAL A 174 12.54 -1.16 17.70
CA VAL A 174 11.93 -1.82 16.54
C VAL A 174 10.98 -2.94 16.94
N GLN A 175 9.74 -2.79 16.47
CA GLN A 175 8.63 -3.71 16.68
C GLN A 175 8.24 -4.42 15.38
N SER A 176 7.45 -5.49 15.45
CA SER A 176 6.95 -6.27 14.30
C SER A 176 6.33 -5.39 13.21
N GLN A 177 5.40 -4.50 13.57
CA GLN A 177 4.80 -3.60 12.58
C GLN A 177 5.81 -2.63 11.96
N THR A 178 6.91 -2.29 12.65
CA THR A 178 7.98 -1.46 12.08
C THR A 178 8.67 -2.20 10.93
N LEU A 179 8.86 -3.51 11.06
CA LEU A 179 9.38 -4.36 9.98
C LEU A 179 8.42 -4.40 8.79
N THR A 180 7.12 -4.49 9.06
CA THR A 180 6.10 -4.53 8.01
C THR A 180 6.03 -3.20 7.26
N VAL A 181 6.02 -2.07 7.97
CA VAL A 181 6.12 -0.73 7.35
C VAL A 181 7.44 -0.57 6.57
N ASP A 182 8.56 -1.07 7.08
CA ASP A 182 9.84 -1.05 6.36
C ASP A 182 9.78 -1.87 5.06
N ARG A 183 9.22 -3.07 5.11
CA ARG A 183 9.00 -3.92 3.91
C ARG A 183 8.14 -3.21 2.87
N GLN A 184 7.07 -2.53 3.30
CA GLN A 184 6.22 -1.75 2.41
C GLN A 184 6.97 -0.58 1.78
N MET A 185 7.72 0.18 2.58
CA MET A 185 8.55 1.28 2.07
C MET A 185 9.64 0.80 1.11
N ARG A 186 10.22 -0.40 1.32
CA ARG A 186 11.18 -1.00 0.37
C ARG A 186 10.53 -1.40 -0.94
N ARG A 187 9.33 -1.97 -0.89
CA ARG A 187 8.57 -2.37 -2.08
C ARG A 187 8.38 -1.21 -3.05
N TYR A 188 8.08 -0.02 -2.51
CA TYR A 188 7.89 1.20 -3.31
C TYR A 188 9.14 2.07 -3.41
N GLN A 189 10.30 1.59 -2.95
CA GLN A 189 11.57 2.33 -2.97
C GLN A 189 11.43 3.76 -2.45
N ILE A 190 10.89 3.93 -1.24
CA ILE A 190 10.63 5.25 -0.66
C ILE A 190 11.83 5.71 0.18
N PRO A 191 12.48 6.84 -0.17
CA PRO A 191 13.50 7.47 0.66
C PRO A 191 12.90 7.91 1.99
N ARG A 192 13.63 7.71 3.07
CA ARG A 192 13.09 7.94 4.41
C ARG A 192 14.10 8.54 5.37
N VAL A 193 13.56 9.28 6.32
CA VAL A 193 14.28 9.73 7.52
C VAL A 193 13.72 9.00 8.74
N LEU A 194 14.58 8.70 9.72
CA LEU A 194 14.16 8.07 10.96
C LEU A 194 14.00 9.15 12.04
N PHE A 195 12.87 9.16 12.75
CA PHE A 195 12.67 10.04 13.90
C PHE A 195 12.39 9.20 15.16
N VAL A 196 13.33 9.23 16.10
CA VAL A 196 13.18 8.58 17.40
C VAL A 196 12.47 9.52 18.37
N ASN A 197 11.21 9.18 18.65
CA ASN A 197 10.28 9.95 19.45
C ASN A 197 10.22 9.42 20.89
N LYS A 198 9.55 10.16 21.78
CA LYS A 198 9.31 9.81 23.18
C LYS A 198 10.59 9.72 24.03
N LEU A 199 11.57 10.60 23.74
CA LEU A 199 12.77 10.73 24.57
C LEU A 199 12.48 11.13 26.02
N ASP A 200 11.28 11.62 26.31
CA ASP A 200 10.81 12.05 27.61
C ASP A 200 10.29 10.92 28.51
N ARG A 201 10.08 9.71 27.97
CA ARG A 201 9.59 8.57 28.74
C ARG A 201 10.72 7.90 29.54
N ALA A 202 10.35 7.29 30.68
CA ALA A 202 11.26 6.46 31.47
C ALA A 202 11.77 5.27 30.65
N GLY A 203 13.07 5.00 30.74
CA GLY A 203 13.75 3.96 29.95
C GLY A 203 13.98 4.33 28.48
N ALA A 204 13.88 5.62 28.12
CA ALA A 204 14.22 6.08 26.77
C ALA A 204 15.71 5.87 26.50
N ASP A 205 16.02 5.10 25.45
CA ASP A 205 17.37 4.81 25.00
C ASP A 205 17.45 4.86 23.47
N PRO A 206 17.76 6.03 22.88
CA PRO A 206 17.81 6.19 21.44
C PRO A 206 18.95 5.40 20.78
N TRP A 207 20.04 5.14 21.52
CA TRP A 207 21.19 4.40 21.01
C TRP A 207 20.85 2.91 20.85
N ARG A 208 20.14 2.34 21.82
CA ARG A 208 19.60 1.00 21.69
C ARG A 208 18.56 0.88 20.58
N ALA A 209 17.68 1.89 20.44
CA ALA A 209 16.74 1.94 19.32
C ALA A 209 17.46 1.94 17.97
N LEU A 210 18.56 2.70 17.83
CA LEU A 210 19.44 2.69 16.66
C LEU A 210 20.04 1.31 16.37
N GLU A 211 20.60 0.65 17.37
CA GLU A 211 21.20 -0.69 17.20
C GLU A 211 20.14 -1.73 16.81
N MET A 212 18.95 -1.68 17.41
CA MET A 212 17.82 -2.51 17.00
C MET A 212 17.41 -2.23 15.55
N ALA A 213 17.38 -0.96 15.14
CA ALA A 213 17.06 -0.55 13.78
C ALA A 213 18.07 -1.08 12.77
N LYS A 214 19.37 -0.91 13.02
CA LYS A 214 20.43 -1.45 12.17
C LYS A 214 20.33 -2.97 12.05
N LYS A 215 20.16 -3.69 13.17
CA LYS A 215 20.16 -5.16 13.19
C LYS A 215 18.90 -5.79 12.61
N LYS A 216 17.71 -5.30 13.01
CA LYS A 216 16.43 -5.89 12.60
C LYS A 216 15.98 -5.43 11.21
N LEU A 217 16.19 -4.15 10.88
CA LEU A 217 15.84 -3.64 9.56
C LEU A 217 16.97 -3.96 8.56
N GLY A 218 18.24 -3.97 8.96
CA GLY A 218 19.34 -4.10 7.99
C GLY A 218 19.47 -2.86 7.12
N LEU A 219 19.23 -1.69 7.72
CA LEU A 219 19.41 -0.38 7.09
C LEU A 219 20.68 0.28 7.61
N THR A 220 21.38 0.99 6.75
CA THR A 220 22.48 1.87 7.15
C THR A 220 21.91 3.17 7.73
N ILE A 221 21.83 3.23 9.05
CA ILE A 221 21.25 4.35 9.78
C ILE A 221 22.37 5.11 10.51
N HIS A 222 22.39 6.43 10.38
CA HIS A 222 23.32 7.27 11.13
C HIS A 222 22.62 8.42 11.84
N PRO A 223 22.87 8.64 13.15
CA PRO A 223 22.36 9.79 13.88
C PRO A 223 23.01 11.09 13.37
N ILE A 224 22.18 12.09 13.08
CA ILE A 224 22.64 13.45 12.75
C ILE A 224 22.38 14.42 13.92
N GLN A 225 21.92 13.88 15.05
CA GLN A 225 21.55 14.58 16.26
C GLN A 225 21.95 13.79 17.49
N ILE A 226 22.19 14.48 18.61
CA ILE A 226 22.40 13.90 19.94
C ILE A 226 21.41 14.57 20.91
N PRO A 227 20.70 13.82 21.75
CA PRO A 227 19.78 14.40 22.72
C PRO A 227 20.54 14.99 23.92
N MET A 228 20.14 16.18 24.36
CA MET A 228 20.59 16.77 25.61
C MET A 228 19.68 16.28 26.74
N GLY A 229 20.20 15.33 27.52
CA GLY A 229 19.43 14.67 28.58
C GLY A 229 18.41 13.66 28.04
N LEU A 230 17.87 12.83 28.93
CA LEU A 230 16.86 11.82 28.62
C LEU A 230 15.76 11.88 29.68
N GLU A 231 14.60 11.30 29.35
CA GLU A 231 13.44 11.21 30.22
C GLU A 231 12.97 12.61 30.69
N HIS A 232 12.76 12.76 32.01
CA HIS A 232 12.43 14.02 32.64
C HIS A 232 13.52 15.09 32.49
N LEU A 233 14.79 14.69 32.30
CA LEU A 233 15.94 15.59 32.11
C LEU A 233 16.17 15.99 30.65
N HIS A 234 15.37 15.50 29.70
CA HIS A 234 15.47 15.93 28.31
C HIS A 234 15.13 17.43 28.20
N GLU A 235 16.06 18.21 27.64
CA GLU A 235 16.00 19.67 27.57
C GLU A 235 16.24 20.24 26.16
N GLY A 236 16.77 19.44 25.23
CA GLY A 236 17.03 19.88 23.86
C GLY A 236 17.85 18.90 23.05
N ILE A 237 18.37 19.37 21.90
CA ILE A 237 19.08 18.52 20.93
C ILE A 237 20.33 19.23 20.39
N CYS A 238 21.43 18.50 20.26
CA CYS A 238 22.64 18.92 19.55
C CYS A 238 22.58 18.45 18.09
N ASP A 239 22.74 19.36 17.14
CA ASP A 239 22.89 19.07 15.71
C ASP A 239 24.36 18.82 15.38
N VAL A 240 24.65 17.61 14.88
CA VAL A 240 26.00 17.13 14.59
C VAL A 240 26.57 17.75 13.32
N VAL A 241 25.70 18.09 12.35
CA VAL A 241 26.10 18.66 11.06
C VAL A 241 26.51 20.12 11.24
N ARG A 242 25.70 20.89 11.97
CA ARG A 242 25.92 22.33 12.20
C ARG A 242 26.81 22.63 13.41
N ARG A 243 27.02 21.65 14.29
CA ARG A 243 27.75 21.80 15.57
C ARG A 243 27.12 22.87 16.46
N LYS A 244 25.80 22.81 16.58
CA LYS A 244 24.97 23.74 17.39
C LYS A 244 24.04 22.96 18.29
N ALA A 245 23.69 23.54 19.42
CA ALA A 245 22.64 23.01 20.29
C ALA A 245 21.36 23.84 20.15
N TYR A 246 20.23 23.18 20.22
CA TYR A 246 18.90 23.76 20.11
C TYR A 246 18.12 23.49 21.39
N LEU A 247 17.67 24.57 22.03
CA LEU A 247 16.68 24.56 23.10
C LEU A 247 15.31 24.99 22.54
N PHE A 248 14.25 24.47 23.12
CA PHE A 248 12.88 24.73 22.67
C PHE A 248 12.13 25.49 23.75
N GLU A 249 12.07 26.81 23.60
CA GLU A 249 11.42 27.72 24.53
C GLU A 249 10.08 28.22 23.98
N GLY A 250 9.38 29.01 24.80
CA GLY A 250 8.12 29.64 24.41
C GLY A 250 6.89 28.74 24.57
N HIS A 251 5.75 29.21 24.07
CA HIS A 251 4.48 28.50 24.23
C HIS A 251 4.47 27.23 23.37
N LYS A 252 4.51 26.06 24.04
CA LYS A 252 4.61 24.74 23.39
C LYS A 252 5.81 24.66 22.45
N GLY A 253 6.98 25.14 22.88
CA GLY A 253 8.24 25.00 22.14
C GLY A 253 8.32 25.79 20.83
N ASN A 254 7.47 26.79 20.62
CA ASN A 254 7.39 27.52 19.35
C ASN A 254 8.64 28.38 19.03
N GLN A 255 9.50 28.63 20.01
CA GLN A 255 10.74 29.38 19.83
C GLN A 255 11.94 28.45 19.94
N ARG A 256 12.57 28.12 18.81
CA ARG A 256 13.85 27.40 18.78
C ARG A 256 14.98 28.37 19.04
N VAL A 257 15.70 28.19 20.15
CA VAL A 257 16.87 28.99 20.53
C VAL A 257 18.14 28.21 20.15
N GLU A 258 18.97 28.81 19.31
CA GLU A 258 20.26 28.26 18.92
C GLU A 258 21.35 28.72 19.90
N MET A 259 22.18 27.78 20.33
CA MET A 259 23.34 28.04 21.18
C MET A 259 24.54 27.18 20.78
N GLU A 260 25.70 27.48 21.37
CA GLU A 260 26.88 26.61 21.24
C GLU A 260 26.67 25.28 21.98
N VAL A 261 27.28 24.22 21.47
CA VAL A 261 27.21 22.89 22.11
C VAL A 261 27.81 22.97 23.53
N PRO A 262 27.07 22.57 24.57
CA PRO A 262 27.60 22.56 25.94
C PRO A 262 28.82 21.66 26.08
N ASP A 263 29.78 22.02 26.92
CA ASP A 263 31.06 21.30 27.06
C ASP A 263 30.89 19.80 27.32
N LYS A 264 29.86 19.44 28.09
CA LYS A 264 29.49 18.04 28.38
C LYS A 264 29.24 17.19 27.14
N TYR A 265 28.71 17.79 26.07
CA TYR A 265 28.31 17.09 24.84
C TYR A 265 29.31 17.27 23.68
N LYS A 266 30.32 18.13 23.82
CA LYS A 266 31.27 18.44 22.73
C LYS A 266 32.02 17.20 22.24
N GLU A 267 32.50 16.37 23.16
CA GLU A 267 33.25 15.16 22.82
C GLU A 267 32.36 14.13 22.10
N GLU A 268 31.13 13.95 22.56
CA GLU A 268 30.15 13.05 21.93
C GLU A 268 29.76 13.54 20.54
N VAL A 269 29.50 14.85 20.37
CA VAL A 269 29.21 15.46 19.06
C VAL A 269 30.39 15.30 18.10
N ALA A 270 31.62 15.51 18.55
CA ALA A 270 32.81 15.31 17.72
C ALA A 270 32.94 13.85 17.26
N LYS A 271 32.73 12.89 18.17
CA LYS A 271 32.79 11.47 17.85
C LYS A 271 31.72 11.04 16.84
N VAL A 272 30.46 11.44 17.06
CA VAL A 272 29.35 11.12 16.14
C VAL A 272 29.52 11.83 14.80
N ARG A 273 30.11 13.03 14.79
CA ARG A 273 30.44 13.72 13.54
C ARG A 273 31.51 12.96 12.76
N ALA A 274 32.62 12.57 13.39
CA ALA A 274 33.68 11.84 12.72
C ALA A 274 33.15 10.55 12.07
N SER A 275 32.33 9.77 12.80
CA SER A 275 31.72 8.55 12.24
C SER A 275 30.73 8.84 11.11
N LEU A 276 30.04 9.99 11.13
CA LEU A 276 29.18 10.42 10.02
C LEU A 276 30.01 10.74 8.78
N LEU A 277 31.11 11.49 8.92
CA LEU A 277 31.96 11.89 7.81
C LEU A 277 32.65 10.67 7.18
N GLU A 278 33.17 9.75 7.99
CA GLU A 278 33.73 8.47 7.54
C GLU A 278 32.70 7.67 6.74
N LEU A 279 31.48 7.50 7.29
CA LEU A 279 30.42 6.79 6.60
C LEU A 279 30.01 7.45 5.28
N LEU A 280 29.95 8.79 5.23
CA LEU A 280 29.64 9.50 3.99
C LEU A 280 30.75 9.35 2.96
N ALA A 281 32.02 9.35 3.37
CA ALA A 281 33.15 9.09 2.48
C ALA A 281 33.14 7.66 1.93
N ASP A 282 32.66 6.68 2.70
CA ASP A 282 32.51 5.30 2.22
C ASP A 282 31.36 5.13 1.21
N LEU A 283 30.33 5.98 1.27
CA LEU A 283 29.10 5.85 0.46
C LEU A 283 29.03 6.79 -0.75
N ASP A 284 29.76 7.92 -0.71
CA ASP A 284 29.65 9.00 -1.69
C ASP A 284 31.04 9.40 -2.22
N ASP A 285 31.37 8.97 -3.44
CA ASP A 285 32.68 9.22 -4.06
C ASP A 285 33.03 10.72 -4.15
N GLU A 286 32.05 11.57 -4.47
CA GLU A 286 32.23 13.03 -4.57
C GLU A 286 32.55 13.65 -3.19
N PHE A 287 31.90 13.14 -2.15
CA PHE A 287 32.19 13.53 -0.77
C PHE A 287 33.54 12.99 -0.29
N ALA A 288 33.92 11.77 -0.69
CA ALA A 288 35.19 11.15 -0.32
C ALA A 288 36.39 11.98 -0.79
N GLU A 289 36.34 12.48 -2.03
CA GLU A 289 37.37 13.40 -2.56
C GLU A 289 37.47 14.67 -1.71
N THR A 290 36.32 15.28 -1.40
CA THR A 290 36.26 16.51 -0.57
C THR A 290 36.79 16.26 0.85
N PHE A 291 36.47 15.11 1.44
CA PHE A 291 36.90 14.72 2.78
C PHE A 291 38.40 14.41 2.86
N LEU A 292 38.99 13.80 1.83
CA LEU A 292 40.44 13.57 1.76
C LEU A 292 41.25 14.87 1.68
N GLU A 293 40.67 15.93 1.11
CA GLU A 293 41.32 17.25 1.00
C GLU A 293 41.17 18.10 2.25
N LEU A 294 40.00 18.07 2.89
CA LEU A 294 39.62 19.01 3.97
C LEU A 294 39.49 18.36 5.36
N GLU A 295 39.58 17.03 5.46
CA GLU A 295 39.39 16.25 6.68
C GLU A 295 38.15 16.71 7.48
N ASP A 296 38.31 17.17 8.72
CA ASP A 296 37.21 17.62 9.58
C ASP A 296 36.67 19.03 9.27
N GLU A 297 37.30 19.77 8.34
CA GLU A 297 36.92 21.14 7.96
C GLU A 297 35.87 21.22 6.82
N VAL A 298 35.25 20.09 6.45
CA VAL A 298 34.22 20.06 5.40
C VAL A 298 33.02 20.96 5.75
N SER A 299 32.59 21.74 4.75
CA SER A 299 31.44 22.66 4.85
C SER A 299 30.13 21.95 5.18
N VAL A 300 29.21 22.65 5.86
CA VAL A 300 27.87 22.13 6.20
C VAL A 300 27.09 21.78 4.93
N GLU A 301 27.23 22.59 3.89
CA GLU A 301 26.56 22.42 2.61
C GLU A 301 27.00 21.13 1.90
N ALA A 302 28.30 20.81 1.93
CA ALA A 302 28.83 19.58 1.36
C ALA A 302 28.32 18.34 2.13
N VAL A 303 28.28 18.40 3.47
CA VAL A 303 27.72 17.32 4.30
C VAL A 303 26.23 17.14 4.03
N ASP A 304 25.44 18.22 4.01
CA ASP A 304 24.00 18.17 3.72
C ASP A 304 23.73 17.60 2.31
N ALA A 305 24.54 17.97 1.31
CA ALA A 305 24.44 17.45 -0.05
C ALA A 305 24.73 15.94 -0.13
N ALA A 306 25.78 15.47 0.54
CA ALA A 306 26.11 14.04 0.61
C ALA A 306 25.02 13.24 1.33
N ILE A 307 24.53 13.71 2.49
CA ILE A 307 23.41 13.07 3.20
C ILE A 307 22.20 12.99 2.29
N ARG A 308 21.86 14.07 1.57
CA ARG A 308 20.73 14.07 0.63
C ARG A 308 20.94 13.03 -0.47
N ARG A 309 22.07 13.04 -1.19
CA ARG A 309 22.35 12.07 -2.27
C ARG A 309 22.22 10.63 -1.78
N GLN A 310 22.82 10.30 -0.64
CA GLN A 310 22.78 8.95 -0.08
C GLN A 310 21.40 8.57 0.49
N THR A 311 20.61 9.55 0.95
CA THR A 311 19.21 9.32 1.35
C THR A 311 18.34 8.98 0.14
N LEU A 312 18.50 9.73 -0.96
CA LEU A 312 17.77 9.49 -2.21
C LEU A 312 18.17 8.16 -2.87
N ALA A 313 19.44 7.77 -2.74
CA ALA A 313 19.96 6.49 -3.23
C ALA A 313 19.59 5.28 -2.34
N HIS A 314 18.90 5.49 -1.21
CA HIS A 314 18.56 4.47 -0.21
C HIS A 314 19.76 3.83 0.51
N ASN A 315 20.95 4.43 0.40
CA ASN A 315 22.17 3.94 1.04
C ASN A 315 22.33 4.44 2.48
N LEU A 316 21.66 5.53 2.85
CA LEU A 316 21.71 6.14 4.18
C LEU A 316 20.31 6.53 4.65
N VAL A 317 20.00 6.26 5.91
CA VAL A 317 18.81 6.80 6.58
C VAL A 317 19.28 7.73 7.70
N PRO A 318 19.12 9.06 7.56
CA PRO A 318 19.48 9.99 8.62
C PRO A 318 18.51 9.85 9.80
N MET A 319 19.06 9.71 11.00
CA MET A 319 18.30 9.57 12.24
C MET A 319 18.30 10.88 13.03
N LEU A 320 17.08 11.34 13.28
CA LEU A 320 16.73 12.48 14.14
C LEU A 320 16.08 11.97 15.42
N MET A 321 16.03 12.83 16.44
CA MET A 321 15.49 12.47 17.74
C MET A 321 14.67 13.62 18.34
N GLY A 322 13.74 13.33 19.23
CA GLY A 322 12.98 14.36 19.94
C GLY A 322 11.82 13.83 20.79
N SER A 323 10.99 14.76 21.27
CA SER A 323 9.74 14.46 21.96
C SER A 323 8.61 15.33 21.44
N ALA A 324 7.70 14.71 20.67
CA ALA A 324 6.50 15.39 20.19
C ALA A 324 5.54 15.80 21.32
N GLN A 325 5.59 15.12 22.47
CA GLN A 325 4.75 15.45 23.63
C GLN A 325 5.31 16.68 24.37
N LYS A 326 6.62 16.71 24.64
CA LYS A 326 7.28 17.87 25.24
C LYS A 326 7.50 19.06 24.29
N ASN A 327 7.21 18.89 22.99
CA ASN A 327 7.34 19.92 21.96
C ASN A 327 8.80 20.19 21.53
N GLU A 328 9.65 19.16 21.57
CA GLU A 328 11.09 19.27 21.34
C GLU A 328 11.49 18.47 20.08
N GLY A 329 12.26 19.07 19.18
CA GLY A 329 12.88 18.40 18.03
C GLY A 329 12.05 18.29 16.75
N VAL A 330 10.74 18.52 16.79
CA VAL A 330 9.87 18.40 15.58
C VAL A 330 10.19 19.46 14.52
N GLN A 331 10.64 20.67 14.91
CA GLN A 331 11.09 21.69 13.95
C GLN A 331 12.34 21.23 13.20
N ASN A 332 13.27 20.54 13.87
CA ASN A 332 14.45 20.00 13.22
C ASN A 332 14.09 18.83 12.28
N LEU A 333 13.07 18.05 12.62
CA LEU A 333 12.47 17.08 11.71
C LEU A 333 11.93 17.75 10.44
N LEU A 334 11.20 18.87 10.56
CA LEU A 334 10.72 19.63 9.39
C LEU A 334 11.85 20.18 8.53
N ASP A 335 12.94 20.64 9.16
CA ASP A 335 14.12 21.08 8.42
C ASP A 335 14.75 19.92 7.65
N ALA A 336 14.90 18.75 8.28
CA ALA A 336 15.45 17.54 7.65
C ALA A 336 14.57 17.00 6.52
N VAL A 337 13.25 17.07 6.65
CA VAL A 337 12.30 16.76 5.56
C VAL A 337 12.59 17.63 4.33
N CYS A 338 12.79 18.93 4.52
CA CYS A 338 13.06 19.84 3.41
C CYS A 338 14.44 19.58 2.78
N ARG A 339 15.45 19.31 3.62
CA ARG A 339 16.85 19.11 3.19
C ARG A 339 17.10 17.76 2.54
N TYR A 340 16.57 16.66 3.08
CA TYR A 340 17.02 15.31 2.71
C TYR A 340 15.98 14.49 1.94
N LEU A 341 14.68 14.76 2.07
CA LEU A 341 13.65 14.03 1.31
C LEU A 341 13.48 14.60 -0.12
N PRO A 342 13.06 13.77 -1.09
CA PRO A 342 12.96 14.17 -2.48
C PRO A 342 11.79 15.10 -2.76
N SER A 343 11.93 15.82 -3.87
CA SER A 343 10.85 16.45 -4.61
C SER A 343 10.23 15.46 -5.61
N PRO A 344 8.99 15.71 -6.09
CA PRO A 344 8.36 14.89 -7.13
C PRO A 344 9.17 14.72 -8.42
N ALA A 345 10.08 15.66 -8.71
CA ALA A 345 10.89 15.66 -9.92
C ALA A 345 12.11 14.73 -9.82
N GLU A 346 12.53 14.40 -8.60
CA GLU A 346 13.70 13.54 -8.32
C GLU A 346 13.32 12.06 -8.15
N VAL A 347 12.02 11.74 -8.04
CA VAL A 347 11.54 10.36 -7.89
C VAL A 347 11.18 9.77 -9.25
N GLU A 348 11.80 8.64 -9.57
CA GLU A 348 11.44 7.86 -10.75
C GLU A 348 10.13 7.09 -10.50
N ASN A 349 9.11 7.42 -11.29
CA ASN A 349 7.81 6.76 -11.23
C ASN A 349 7.59 5.91 -12.47
N LYS A 350 7.19 4.65 -12.28
CA LYS A 350 6.97 3.70 -13.38
C LYS A 350 5.49 3.38 -13.59
N ALA A 351 5.13 3.09 -14.84
CA ALA A 351 3.82 2.61 -15.28
C ALA A 351 3.97 1.49 -16.32
N LEU A 352 3.00 0.60 -16.42
CA LEU A 352 2.94 -0.50 -17.41
C LEU A 352 2.26 -0.03 -18.70
N ASP A 353 2.81 -0.39 -19.86
CA ASP A 353 2.21 -0.11 -21.16
C ASP A 353 1.16 -1.18 -21.55
N LEU A 354 -0.11 -0.82 -21.50
CA LEU A 354 -1.20 -1.74 -21.86
C LEU A 354 -1.28 -1.99 -23.38
N ALA A 355 -0.59 -1.21 -24.22
CA ALA A 355 -0.62 -1.40 -25.67
C ALA A 355 0.36 -2.47 -26.18
N LYS A 356 1.40 -2.80 -25.40
CA LYS A 356 2.48 -3.72 -25.81
C LYS A 356 2.57 -5.01 -25.01
N GLY A 357 1.65 -5.20 -24.05
CA GLY A 357 1.65 -6.32 -23.10
C GLY A 357 2.08 -5.83 -21.72
N GLU A 358 1.50 -6.41 -20.66
CA GLU A 358 1.63 -5.99 -19.25
C GLU A 358 3.05 -6.12 -18.66
N GLU A 359 4.08 -6.36 -19.48
CA GLU A 359 5.46 -6.63 -19.06
C GLU A 359 6.46 -5.48 -19.35
N GLU A 360 6.12 -4.49 -20.21
CA GLU A 360 7.01 -3.34 -20.45
C GLU A 360 6.71 -2.16 -19.50
N GLU A 361 7.69 -1.84 -18.64
CA GLU A 361 7.69 -0.65 -17.76
C GLU A 361 8.13 0.62 -18.52
N ILE A 362 7.38 1.71 -18.36
CA ILE A 362 7.70 3.04 -18.85
C ILE A 362 7.93 3.97 -17.66
N VAL A 363 9.01 4.75 -17.72
CA VAL A 363 9.32 5.81 -16.75
C VAL A 363 8.51 7.06 -17.09
N LEU A 364 7.80 7.60 -16.10
CA LEU A 364 7.03 8.84 -16.20
C LEU A 364 7.95 10.04 -15.97
N SER A 365 7.78 11.10 -16.77
CA SER A 365 8.72 12.23 -16.85
C SER A 365 8.50 13.33 -15.81
N SER A 366 7.45 13.23 -14.99
CA SER A 366 6.98 14.31 -14.09
C SER A 366 6.74 15.66 -14.78
N ASN A 367 6.61 15.69 -16.11
CA ASN A 367 6.47 16.93 -16.87
C ASN A 367 4.98 17.32 -17.04
N PRO A 368 4.57 18.54 -16.66
CA PRO A 368 3.19 18.99 -16.82
C PRO A 368 2.68 19.07 -18.27
N ARG A 369 3.57 19.04 -19.26
CA ARG A 369 3.24 19.14 -20.69
C ARG A 369 2.97 17.78 -21.35
N ASP A 370 3.36 16.70 -20.70
CA ASP A 370 3.22 15.35 -21.24
C ASP A 370 1.77 14.83 -21.06
N PRO A 371 1.39 13.70 -21.68
CA PRO A 371 0.06 13.12 -21.50
C PRO A 371 -0.27 12.86 -20.04
N LEU A 372 -1.52 13.13 -19.64
CA LEU A 372 -1.93 12.99 -18.25
C LEU A 372 -1.87 11.52 -17.79
N VAL A 373 -1.24 11.29 -16.64
CA VAL A 373 -1.33 10.04 -15.88
C VAL A 373 -1.52 10.40 -14.41
N ALA A 374 -2.62 9.94 -13.82
CA ALA A 374 -2.96 10.20 -12.43
C ALA A 374 -3.50 8.95 -11.73
N LEU A 375 -3.22 8.81 -10.44
CA LEU A 375 -3.71 7.72 -9.60
C LEU A 375 -4.77 8.23 -8.65
N ALA A 376 -5.97 7.64 -8.68
CA ALA A 376 -6.97 7.84 -7.65
C ALA A 376 -6.59 7.01 -6.43
N PHE A 377 -6.22 7.64 -5.31
CA PHE A 377 -5.76 6.91 -4.13
C PHE A 377 -6.73 7.00 -2.97
N LYS A 378 -7.42 8.12 -2.74
CA LYS A 378 -8.35 8.26 -1.62
C LYS A 378 -9.72 8.70 -2.09
N ILE A 379 -10.78 8.14 -1.50
CA ILE A 379 -12.17 8.54 -1.74
C ILE A 379 -12.75 8.99 -0.41
N GLN A 380 -13.39 10.15 -0.39
CA GLN A 380 -13.97 10.72 0.82
C GLN A 380 -15.25 11.47 0.49
N GLU A 381 -16.30 11.30 1.28
CA GLU A 381 -17.45 12.19 1.23
C GLU A 381 -17.20 13.40 2.14
N VAL A 382 -17.26 14.60 1.58
CA VAL A 382 -17.10 15.84 2.32
C VAL A 382 -18.45 16.57 2.34
N PRO A 383 -18.97 16.94 3.53
CA PRO A 383 -20.19 17.73 3.65
C PRO A 383 -20.14 18.99 2.75
N GLY A 384 -21.21 19.22 1.98
CA GLY A 384 -21.29 20.35 1.04
C GLY A 384 -20.68 20.11 -0.34
N PHE A 385 -19.65 19.27 -0.46
CA PHE A 385 -18.97 18.96 -1.74
C PHE A 385 -19.33 17.58 -2.33
N GLY A 386 -19.93 16.70 -1.52
CA GLY A 386 -20.26 15.33 -1.92
C GLY A 386 -19.03 14.43 -1.97
N GLN A 387 -19.07 13.41 -2.83
CA GLN A 387 -17.94 12.50 -3.01
C GLN A 387 -16.78 13.18 -3.73
N LEU A 388 -15.64 13.24 -3.05
CA LEU A 388 -14.35 13.69 -3.57
C LEU A 388 -13.42 12.49 -3.77
N THR A 389 -12.76 12.46 -4.92
CA THR A 389 -11.72 11.48 -5.24
C THR A 389 -10.39 12.21 -5.34
N TYR A 390 -9.44 11.82 -4.50
CA TYR A 390 -8.10 12.38 -4.44
C TYR A 390 -7.20 11.69 -5.46
N PHE A 391 -6.50 12.52 -6.22
CA PHE A 391 -5.59 12.13 -7.27
C PHE A 391 -4.18 12.58 -6.95
N ARG A 392 -3.22 11.70 -7.20
CA ARG A 392 -1.82 12.05 -7.42
C ARG A 392 -1.58 12.18 -8.91
N VAL A 393 -1.18 13.37 -9.37
CA VAL A 393 -0.83 13.58 -10.79
C VAL A 393 0.66 13.29 -10.97
N TYR A 394 1.00 12.24 -11.71
CA TYR A 394 2.40 11.86 -11.94
C TYR A 394 2.99 12.59 -13.14
N GLN A 395 2.24 12.71 -14.24
CA GLN A 395 2.65 13.50 -15.40
C GLN A 395 1.46 14.20 -16.04
N GLY A 396 1.72 15.24 -16.82
CA GLY A 396 0.70 16.05 -17.48
C GLY A 396 -0.04 16.98 -16.53
N THR A 397 -1.20 17.45 -16.98
CA THR A 397 -2.02 18.43 -16.24
C THR A 397 -3.49 18.06 -16.31
N MET A 398 -4.13 17.89 -15.15
CA MET A 398 -5.56 17.69 -15.02
C MET A 398 -6.28 19.03 -14.92
N ARG A 399 -7.25 19.30 -15.80
CA ARG A 399 -7.97 20.58 -15.88
C ARG A 399 -9.46 20.41 -15.72
N LYS A 400 -10.13 21.44 -15.20
CA LYS A 400 -11.60 21.51 -15.21
C LYS A 400 -12.12 21.37 -16.65
N GLY A 401 -13.13 20.51 -16.84
CA GLY A 401 -13.76 20.22 -18.12
C GLY A 401 -13.10 19.11 -18.95
N MET A 402 -11.89 18.64 -18.55
CA MET A 402 -11.16 17.58 -19.26
C MET A 402 -11.88 16.23 -19.15
N GLY A 403 -11.87 15.45 -20.24
CA GLY A 403 -12.28 14.05 -20.23
C GLY A 403 -11.12 13.16 -19.79
N LEU A 404 -11.39 12.26 -18.84
CA LEU A 404 -10.47 11.23 -18.36
C LEU A 404 -10.98 9.86 -18.77
N ILE A 405 -10.06 8.91 -18.89
CA ILE A 405 -10.36 7.49 -19.10
C ILE A 405 -9.86 6.72 -17.87
N ASP A 406 -10.77 6.00 -17.23
CA ASP A 406 -10.45 4.98 -16.24
C ASP A 406 -9.84 3.77 -16.97
N MET A 407 -8.57 3.45 -16.70
CA MET A 407 -7.85 2.40 -17.40
C MET A 407 -8.25 0.99 -16.96
N THR A 408 -8.84 0.84 -15.77
CA THR A 408 -9.30 -0.44 -15.23
C THR A 408 -10.65 -0.84 -15.82
N LEU A 409 -11.59 0.11 -15.90
CA LEU A 409 -12.95 -0.11 -16.42
C LEU A 409 -13.12 0.31 -17.88
N ASN A 410 -12.09 0.92 -18.49
CA ASN A 410 -12.14 1.57 -19.80
C ASN A 410 -13.33 2.54 -19.93
N LYS A 411 -13.62 3.29 -18.85
CA LYS A 411 -14.79 4.16 -18.74
C LYS A 411 -14.38 5.63 -18.86
N LYS A 412 -15.07 6.38 -19.72
CA LYS A 412 -14.87 7.83 -19.85
C LYS A 412 -15.59 8.58 -18.73
N VAL A 413 -14.88 9.50 -18.09
CA VAL A 413 -15.37 10.38 -17.02
C VAL A 413 -14.97 11.81 -17.33
N GLN A 414 -15.68 12.81 -16.81
CA GLN A 414 -15.36 14.22 -17.02
C GLN A 414 -15.04 14.92 -15.70
N VAL A 415 -13.97 15.70 -15.69
CA VAL A 415 -13.56 16.51 -14.53
C VAL A 415 -14.47 17.73 -14.40
N LYS A 416 -15.37 17.72 -13.42
CA LYS A 416 -16.30 18.85 -13.19
C LYS A 416 -15.66 20.00 -12.42
N GLN A 417 -14.81 19.68 -11.44
CA GLN A 417 -14.13 20.64 -10.58
C GLN A 417 -12.83 20.03 -10.07
N VAL A 418 -11.79 20.85 -9.93
CA VAL A 418 -10.52 20.47 -9.31
C VAL A 418 -10.35 21.30 -8.05
N LEU A 419 -10.14 20.64 -6.92
CA LEU A 419 -10.05 21.24 -5.60
C LEU A 419 -8.67 20.95 -5.03
N LYS A 420 -8.04 21.96 -4.42
CA LYS A 420 -6.92 21.75 -3.50
C LYS A 420 -7.44 21.84 -2.08
N MET A 421 -7.21 20.78 -1.32
CA MET A 421 -7.63 20.71 0.07
C MET A 421 -6.60 21.44 0.93
N HIS A 422 -7.05 22.45 1.66
CA HIS A 422 -6.24 23.17 2.65
C HIS A 422 -6.88 22.97 4.02
N ALA A 423 -6.45 21.92 4.74
CA ALA A 423 -7.10 21.46 5.97
C ALA A 423 -8.61 21.19 5.73
N ASP A 424 -9.50 21.92 6.41
CA ASP A 424 -10.95 21.75 6.32
C ASP A 424 -11.60 22.59 5.18
N GLU A 425 -10.80 23.43 4.50
CA GLU A 425 -11.29 24.31 3.43
C GLU A 425 -10.88 23.78 2.04
N ALA A 426 -11.88 23.52 1.19
CA ALA A 426 -11.65 23.18 -0.21
C ALA A 426 -11.55 24.46 -1.06
N ARG A 427 -10.41 24.67 -1.73
CA ARG A 427 -10.23 25.78 -2.68
C ARG A 427 -10.32 25.27 -4.11
N GLU A 428 -11.23 25.82 -4.90
CA GLU A 428 -11.30 25.50 -6.32
C GLU A 428 -10.09 26.06 -7.06
N THR A 429 -9.50 25.23 -7.92
CA THR A 429 -8.35 25.56 -8.74
C THR A 429 -8.62 25.18 -10.19
N GLU A 430 -7.99 25.88 -11.13
CA GLU A 430 -8.21 25.61 -12.56
C GLU A 430 -7.59 24.30 -13.03
N ALA A 431 -6.49 23.88 -12.38
CA ALA A 431 -5.72 22.71 -12.77
C ALA A 431 -4.90 22.11 -11.62
N GLY A 432 -4.71 20.78 -11.66
CA GLY A 432 -3.69 20.05 -10.91
C GLY A 432 -2.57 19.60 -11.86
N ARG A 433 -1.32 19.87 -11.50
CA ARG A 433 -0.14 19.57 -12.36
C ARG A 433 0.62 18.35 -11.84
N ALA A 434 1.50 17.80 -12.68
CA ALA A 434 2.46 16.77 -12.31
C ALA A 434 3.15 17.11 -10.98
N GLY A 435 3.25 16.14 -10.07
CA GLY A 435 3.82 16.32 -8.74
C GLY A 435 2.87 16.94 -7.70
N GLU A 436 1.60 17.20 -8.02
CA GLU A 436 0.60 17.69 -7.07
C GLU A 436 -0.42 16.61 -6.65
N ILE A 437 -1.01 16.81 -5.47
CA ILE A 437 -2.18 16.06 -4.99
C ILE A 437 -3.39 16.98 -5.08
N VAL A 438 -4.47 16.51 -5.71
CA VAL A 438 -5.71 17.29 -5.92
C VAL A 438 -6.94 16.42 -5.71
N ALA A 439 -8.04 17.02 -5.26
CA ALA A 439 -9.32 16.36 -5.15
C ALA A 439 -10.24 16.72 -6.32
N VAL A 440 -10.99 15.76 -6.84
CA VAL A 440 -11.95 15.96 -7.93
C VAL A 440 -13.32 15.49 -7.47
N GLY A 441 -14.33 16.35 -7.65
CA GLY A 441 -15.70 16.03 -7.26
C GLY A 441 -16.45 15.22 -8.30
N GLY A 442 -17.20 14.21 -7.82
CA GLY A 442 -18.19 13.48 -8.63
C GLY A 442 -17.63 12.42 -9.57
N ILE A 443 -16.38 11.97 -9.34
CA ILE A 443 -15.81 10.80 -10.01
C ILE A 443 -16.00 9.58 -9.14
N GLU A 444 -16.82 8.63 -9.60
CA GLU A 444 -16.96 7.31 -8.96
C GLU A 444 -15.95 6.32 -9.55
N CYS A 445 -14.97 5.90 -8.75
CA CYS A 445 -14.00 4.86 -9.09
C CYS A 445 -13.63 4.05 -7.84
N ALA A 446 -12.81 3.01 -8.01
CA ALA A 446 -12.14 2.36 -6.89
C ALA A 446 -10.83 3.09 -6.55
N SER A 447 -10.37 2.98 -5.31
CA SER A 447 -9.00 3.38 -4.97
C SER A 447 -7.99 2.49 -5.71
N GLY A 448 -6.84 3.06 -6.09
CA GLY A 448 -5.81 2.42 -6.90
C GLY A 448 -6.04 2.48 -8.41
N THR A 449 -7.08 3.18 -8.87
CA THR A 449 -7.41 3.27 -10.30
C THR A 449 -6.55 4.30 -11.02
N THR A 450 -5.97 3.92 -12.17
CA THR A 450 -5.22 4.82 -13.04
C THR A 450 -6.14 5.56 -14.00
N PHE A 451 -5.93 6.86 -14.15
CA PHE A 451 -6.64 7.72 -15.08
C PHE A 451 -5.69 8.40 -16.06
N THR A 452 -6.07 8.43 -17.34
CA THR A 452 -5.34 9.15 -18.40
C THR A 452 -6.24 10.10 -19.18
N ASP A 453 -5.66 10.98 -19.99
CA ASP A 453 -6.38 11.82 -20.95
C ASP A 453 -6.76 11.07 -22.26
N GLY A 454 -6.50 9.76 -22.32
CA GLY A 454 -6.72 8.91 -23.48
C GLY A 454 -5.65 9.00 -24.58
N ARG A 455 -4.59 9.80 -24.38
CA ARG A 455 -3.43 9.83 -25.29
C ARG A 455 -2.38 8.79 -24.93
N SER A 456 -2.36 8.38 -23.67
CA SER A 456 -1.51 7.30 -23.15
C SER A 456 -2.37 6.11 -22.71
N ASN A 457 -1.94 4.91 -23.11
CA ASN A 457 -2.55 3.64 -22.72
C ASN A 457 -1.68 2.96 -21.66
N VAL A 458 -1.54 3.62 -20.50
CA VAL A 458 -0.67 3.15 -19.42
C VAL A 458 -1.48 2.88 -18.17
N SER A 459 -1.07 1.88 -17.38
CA SER A 459 -1.59 1.65 -16.04
C SER A 459 -0.45 1.77 -15.03
N LEU A 460 -0.67 2.50 -13.95
CA LEU A 460 0.23 2.39 -12.81
C LEU A 460 0.05 0.99 -12.19
N GLU A 461 1.10 0.48 -11.58
CA GLU A 461 1.08 -0.79 -10.85
C GLU A 461 -0.05 -0.80 -9.81
N SER A 462 -0.77 -1.92 -9.76
CA SER A 462 -1.79 -2.15 -8.75
C SER A 462 -1.14 -2.26 -7.37
N MET A 463 -1.77 -1.66 -6.37
CA MET A 463 -1.38 -1.86 -4.98
C MET A 463 -1.51 -3.34 -4.59
N PHE A 464 -0.61 -3.82 -3.72
CA PHE A 464 -0.75 -5.15 -3.13
C PHE A 464 -1.97 -5.15 -2.18
N VAL A 465 -2.97 -5.98 -2.50
CA VAL A 465 -4.18 -6.15 -1.67
C VAL A 465 -4.11 -7.51 -0.98
N PRO A 466 -3.93 -7.57 0.35
CA PRO A 466 -3.95 -8.84 1.06
C PRO A 466 -5.35 -9.45 1.08
N GLU A 467 -5.42 -10.78 1.16
CA GLU A 467 -6.68 -11.51 1.31
C GLU A 467 -7.25 -11.34 2.72
N PRO A 468 -8.58 -11.19 2.89
CA PRO A 468 -9.21 -11.05 4.19
C PRO A 468 -9.08 -12.33 5.04
N VAL A 469 -8.79 -12.17 6.33
CA VAL A 469 -8.54 -13.28 7.26
C VAL A 469 -9.70 -13.53 8.25
N VAL A 470 -10.59 -12.54 8.43
CA VAL A 470 -11.79 -12.65 9.28
C VAL A 470 -13.05 -12.42 8.45
N SER A 471 -14.09 -13.21 8.73
CA SER A 471 -15.42 -12.98 8.18
C SER A 471 -16.47 -12.88 9.29
N LEU A 472 -17.54 -12.12 9.05
CA LEU A 472 -18.62 -11.89 9.99
C LEU A 472 -19.95 -11.88 9.24
N SER A 473 -20.93 -12.62 9.77
CA SER A 473 -22.31 -12.53 9.25
C SER A 473 -22.97 -11.26 9.77
N ILE A 474 -23.74 -10.61 8.91
CA ILE A 474 -24.39 -9.35 9.21
C ILE A 474 -25.87 -9.42 8.86
N ASP A 475 -26.74 -9.21 9.84
CA ASP A 475 -28.18 -9.20 9.63
C ASP A 475 -28.71 -7.77 9.76
N VAL A 476 -29.56 -7.38 8.81
CA VAL A 476 -30.27 -6.11 8.83
C VAL A 476 -31.73 -6.39 9.21
N PRO A 477 -32.12 -6.24 10.49
CA PRO A 477 -33.42 -6.68 10.98
C PRO A 477 -34.60 -5.93 10.33
N LYS A 478 -34.35 -4.73 9.79
CA LYS A 478 -35.38 -3.92 9.13
C LYS A 478 -35.24 -3.99 7.61
N ASN A 479 -36.20 -4.63 6.95
CA ASN A 479 -36.26 -4.74 5.49
C ASN A 479 -36.20 -3.37 4.76
N ALA A 480 -36.69 -2.29 5.37
CA ALA A 480 -36.63 -0.94 4.80
C ALA A 480 -35.20 -0.36 4.76
N GLU A 481 -34.27 -0.90 5.55
CA GLU A 481 -32.88 -0.42 5.65
C GLU A 481 -31.93 -1.21 4.74
N VAL A 482 -32.35 -2.34 4.17
CA VAL A 482 -31.55 -3.19 3.28
C VAL A 482 -31.02 -2.43 2.06
N GLY A 483 -31.82 -1.53 1.49
CA GLY A 483 -31.38 -0.68 0.37
C GLY A 483 -30.23 0.27 0.75
N LYS A 484 -30.25 0.81 1.97
CA LYS A 484 -29.16 1.66 2.50
C LYS A 484 -27.93 0.82 2.83
N PHE A 485 -28.12 -0.37 3.38
CA PHE A 485 -27.05 -1.33 3.66
C PHE A 485 -26.27 -1.68 2.39
N VAL A 486 -26.95 -2.10 1.32
CA VAL A 486 -26.28 -2.45 0.05
C VAL A 486 -25.54 -1.24 -0.53
N LYS A 487 -26.07 -0.02 -0.37
CA LYS A 487 -25.41 1.22 -0.79
C LYS A 487 -24.13 1.46 0.03
N ALA A 488 -24.19 1.31 1.35
CA ALA A 488 -23.05 1.48 2.25
C ALA A 488 -21.94 0.46 1.95
N VAL A 489 -22.28 -0.82 1.86
CA VAL A 489 -21.34 -1.89 1.54
C VAL A 489 -20.63 -1.67 0.21
N LYS A 490 -21.39 -1.34 -0.85
CA LYS A 490 -20.79 -1.07 -2.17
C LYS A 490 -19.84 0.12 -2.15
N ARG A 491 -20.10 1.13 -1.33
CA ARG A 491 -19.19 2.26 -1.13
C ARG A 491 -17.94 1.82 -0.40
N PHE A 492 -18.09 1.11 0.72
CA PHE A 492 -16.96 0.62 1.52
C PHE A 492 -16.04 -0.32 0.74
N MET A 493 -16.58 -1.21 -0.11
CA MET A 493 -15.76 -2.03 -1.00
C MET A 493 -14.96 -1.24 -2.04
N ARG A 494 -15.42 -0.04 -2.43
CA ARG A 494 -14.67 0.86 -3.34
C ARG A 494 -13.62 1.67 -2.59
N GLU A 495 -13.94 2.05 -1.35
CA GLU A 495 -13.02 2.74 -0.42
C GLU A 495 -11.88 1.80 0.02
N ASP A 496 -12.16 0.52 0.25
CA ASP A 496 -11.21 -0.46 0.76
C ASP A 496 -11.33 -1.81 0.03
N PRO A 497 -10.32 -2.18 -0.78
CA PRO A 497 -10.35 -3.43 -1.53
C PRO A 497 -10.19 -4.68 -0.65
N THR A 498 -9.73 -4.56 0.59
CA THR A 498 -9.65 -5.67 1.57
C THR A 498 -10.99 -5.92 2.26
N PHE A 499 -11.92 -4.95 2.24
CA PHE A 499 -13.28 -5.16 2.69
C PHE A 499 -14.09 -5.86 1.59
N LYS A 500 -14.41 -7.13 1.80
CA LYS A 500 -15.22 -7.93 0.87
C LYS A 500 -16.63 -8.13 1.41
N TYR A 501 -17.58 -8.21 0.49
CA TYR A 501 -18.95 -8.59 0.80
C TYR A 501 -19.45 -9.60 -0.22
N PHE A 502 -20.14 -10.60 0.27
CA PHE A 502 -20.85 -11.58 -0.54
C PHE A 502 -22.08 -12.08 0.21
N VAL A 503 -23.00 -12.68 -0.54
CA VAL A 503 -24.16 -13.37 0.04
C VAL A 503 -23.86 -14.85 -0.06
N ASP A 504 -23.93 -15.56 1.07
CA ASP A 504 -23.75 -17.00 1.06
C ASP A 504 -24.89 -17.63 0.24
N GLU A 505 -24.55 -18.39 -0.81
CA GLU A 505 -25.57 -18.96 -1.69
C GLU A 505 -26.43 -20.02 -1.01
N GLU A 506 -25.95 -20.62 0.08
CA GLU A 506 -26.63 -21.68 0.84
C GLU A 506 -27.47 -21.13 2.00
N SER A 507 -26.89 -20.30 2.87
CA SER A 507 -27.61 -19.72 4.02
C SER A 507 -28.40 -18.46 3.66
N LYS A 508 -28.12 -17.84 2.51
CA LYS A 508 -28.66 -16.53 2.10
C LYS A 508 -28.32 -15.39 3.07
N GLU A 509 -27.38 -15.62 3.98
CA GLU A 509 -26.89 -14.61 4.91
C GLU A 509 -25.93 -13.66 4.18
N HIS A 510 -25.91 -12.42 4.66
CA HIS A 510 -24.94 -11.43 4.22
C HIS A 510 -23.64 -11.62 5.00
N ILE A 511 -22.52 -11.77 4.30
CA ILE A 511 -21.20 -11.96 4.91
C ILE A 511 -20.29 -10.80 4.50
N ILE A 512 -19.65 -10.20 5.49
CA ILE A 512 -18.56 -9.23 5.31
C ILE A 512 -17.24 -9.89 5.73
N ALA A 513 -16.17 -9.60 5.00
CA ALA A 513 -14.83 -10.11 5.32
C ALA A 513 -13.80 -8.98 5.29
N GLY A 514 -12.81 -9.06 6.18
CA GLY A 514 -11.79 -8.03 6.37
C GLY A 514 -10.54 -8.57 7.06
N MET A 515 -9.66 -7.65 7.46
CA MET A 515 -8.33 -7.96 8.02
C MET A 515 -8.34 -8.31 9.52
N GLY A 516 -9.41 -7.99 10.25
CA GLY A 516 -9.49 -8.20 11.68
C GLY A 516 -10.84 -7.84 12.28
N GLU A 517 -11.02 -8.13 13.57
CA GLU A 517 -12.25 -7.82 14.31
C GLU A 517 -12.45 -6.31 14.44
N LEU A 518 -11.38 -5.55 14.71
CA LEU A 518 -11.43 -4.10 14.81
C LEU A 518 -11.80 -3.48 13.46
N HIS A 519 -11.19 -3.96 12.38
CA HIS A 519 -11.51 -3.57 11.00
C HIS A 519 -13.02 -3.69 10.73
N LEU A 520 -13.59 -4.88 10.92
CA LEU A 520 -15.01 -5.13 10.64
C LEU A 520 -15.92 -4.34 11.59
N GLY A 521 -15.56 -4.24 12.87
CA GLY A 521 -16.31 -3.46 13.85
C GLY A 521 -16.42 -1.98 13.49
N VAL A 522 -15.34 -1.38 12.97
CA VAL A 522 -15.35 0.01 12.48
C VAL A 522 -16.32 0.17 11.31
N TYR A 523 -16.33 -0.75 10.35
CA TYR A 523 -17.26 -0.65 9.22
C TYR A 523 -18.73 -0.82 9.63
N VAL A 524 -19.03 -1.74 10.57
CA VAL A 524 -20.38 -1.89 11.14
C VAL A 524 -20.82 -0.60 11.82
N GLU A 525 -19.93 0.02 12.58
CA GLU A 525 -20.20 1.27 13.28
C GLU A 525 -20.38 2.45 12.31
N ARG A 526 -19.60 2.50 11.22
CA ARG A 526 -19.79 3.46 10.12
C ARG A 526 -21.12 3.26 9.40
N MET A 527 -21.60 2.03 9.19
CA MET A 527 -22.95 1.78 8.65
C MET A 527 -24.04 2.40 9.53
N LYS A 528 -23.88 2.27 10.86
CA LYS A 528 -24.81 2.84 11.83
C LYS A 528 -24.78 4.37 11.82
N ARG A 529 -23.59 4.99 11.89
CA ARG A 529 -23.46 6.45 11.99
C ARG A 529 -23.71 7.17 10.66
N GLU A 530 -23.12 6.70 9.55
CA GLU A 530 -23.22 7.37 8.24
C GLU A 530 -24.53 7.07 7.50
N TYR A 531 -25.06 5.84 7.62
CA TYR A 531 -26.24 5.38 6.85
C TYR A 531 -27.48 5.16 7.71
N GLY A 532 -27.36 5.21 9.05
CA GLY A 532 -28.46 4.93 9.96
C GLY A 532 -28.92 3.48 9.92
N VAL A 533 -28.04 2.54 9.55
CA VAL A 533 -28.36 1.11 9.45
C VAL A 533 -27.90 0.42 10.73
N GLU A 534 -28.86 -0.07 11.53
CA GLU A 534 -28.55 -0.88 12.70
C GLU A 534 -28.39 -2.34 12.30
N ALA A 535 -27.16 -2.71 11.93
CA ALA A 535 -26.81 -4.08 11.61
C ALA A 535 -26.47 -4.88 12.88
N VAL A 536 -26.99 -6.10 12.96
CA VAL A 536 -26.67 -7.07 14.01
C VAL A 536 -25.60 -8.00 13.49
N THR A 537 -24.53 -8.17 14.26
CA THR A 537 -23.37 -8.99 13.88
C THR A 537 -23.46 -10.38 14.50
N GLY A 538 -23.25 -11.42 13.72
CA GLY A 538 -23.07 -12.79 14.22
C GLY A 538 -21.66 -13.05 14.75
N GLU A 539 -21.38 -14.29 15.15
CA GLU A 539 -20.05 -14.68 15.61
C GLU A 539 -19.02 -14.60 14.47
N PRO A 540 -17.81 -14.07 14.72
CA PRO A 540 -16.73 -14.07 13.73
C PRO A 540 -16.38 -15.49 13.31
N LYS A 541 -16.32 -15.73 12.00
CA LYS A 541 -15.84 -16.99 11.40
C LYS A 541 -14.43 -16.80 10.87
N VAL A 542 -13.53 -17.69 11.29
CA VAL A 542 -12.14 -17.73 10.81
C VAL A 542 -12.11 -18.28 9.38
N ALA A 543 -11.33 -17.65 8.51
CA ALA A 543 -11.09 -18.13 7.16
C ALA A 543 -10.13 -19.32 7.16
N PHE A 544 -10.63 -20.50 7.55
CA PHE A 544 -9.91 -21.76 7.41
C PHE A 544 -9.61 -22.08 5.94
N ARG A 545 -8.64 -22.96 5.73
CA ARG A 545 -8.32 -23.54 4.43
C ARG A 545 -8.22 -25.05 4.56
N GLU A 546 -8.27 -25.76 3.45
CA GLU A 546 -8.01 -27.19 3.40
C GLU A 546 -6.78 -27.47 2.54
N THR A 547 -6.08 -28.56 2.81
CA THR A 547 -5.02 -29.08 1.94
C THR A 547 -4.99 -30.59 2.03
N ILE A 548 -4.22 -31.25 1.16
CA ILE A 548 -4.00 -32.70 1.20
C ILE A 548 -2.64 -33.00 1.85
N THR A 549 -2.49 -34.17 2.43
CA THR A 549 -1.22 -34.58 3.07
C THR A 549 -0.49 -35.67 2.32
N GLN A 550 -1.18 -36.37 1.42
CA GLN A 550 -0.62 -37.51 0.69
C GLN A 550 -0.95 -37.42 -0.79
N GLN A 551 -0.07 -38.01 -1.61
CA GLN A 551 -0.32 -38.14 -3.04
C GLN A 551 -1.35 -39.24 -3.31
N VAL A 552 -2.36 -38.95 -4.14
CA VAL A 552 -3.39 -39.92 -4.54
C VAL A 552 -3.59 -39.91 -6.03
N ARG A 553 -3.66 -41.11 -6.62
CA ARG A 553 -4.00 -41.29 -8.03
C ARG A 553 -5.51 -41.30 -8.22
N PHE A 554 -5.97 -40.64 -9.27
CA PHE A 554 -7.38 -40.68 -9.68
C PHE A 554 -7.51 -41.25 -11.09
N ASP A 555 -8.55 -42.08 -11.29
CA ASP A 555 -9.06 -42.49 -12.60
C ASP A 555 -10.58 -42.33 -12.56
N TYR A 556 -11.08 -41.30 -13.24
CA TYR A 556 -12.51 -41.00 -13.26
C TYR A 556 -13.03 -40.92 -14.67
N THR A 557 -14.14 -41.61 -14.91
CA THR A 557 -14.88 -41.57 -16.19
C THR A 557 -16.26 -40.99 -15.95
N HIS A 558 -16.54 -39.82 -16.52
CA HIS A 558 -17.87 -39.24 -16.58
C HIS A 558 -18.58 -39.74 -17.84
N LYS A 559 -19.63 -40.53 -17.66
CA LYS A 559 -20.48 -41.01 -18.75
C LYS A 559 -21.96 -40.84 -18.40
N ARG A 560 -22.69 -40.01 -19.15
CA ARG A 560 -24.15 -39.88 -19.05
C ARG A 560 -24.79 -39.97 -20.43
N GLN A 561 -25.73 -40.90 -20.56
CA GLN A 561 -26.69 -40.96 -21.66
C GLN A 561 -28.06 -40.56 -21.11
N SER A 562 -28.35 -39.25 -21.10
CA SER A 562 -29.73 -38.77 -21.13
C SER A 562 -30.13 -38.61 -22.61
N GLY A 563 -31.42 -38.62 -22.95
CA GLY A 563 -31.93 -38.65 -24.34
C GLY A 563 -31.58 -37.45 -25.25
N GLY A 564 -30.56 -36.65 -24.93
CA GLY A 564 -29.98 -35.57 -25.75
C GLY A 564 -28.53 -35.85 -26.16
N ARG A 565 -27.71 -34.81 -26.36
CA ARG A 565 -26.26 -34.96 -26.63
C ARG A 565 -25.60 -35.75 -25.49
N GLY A 566 -24.88 -36.82 -25.83
CA GLY A 566 -24.15 -37.63 -24.86
C GLY A 566 -23.07 -36.82 -24.14
N GLN A 567 -22.73 -37.24 -22.92
CA GLN A 567 -21.62 -36.67 -22.18
C GLN A 567 -20.61 -37.77 -21.88
N TYR A 568 -19.39 -37.60 -22.38
CA TYR A 568 -18.26 -38.49 -22.12
C TYR A 568 -16.98 -37.71 -21.87
N ALA A 569 -16.28 -38.04 -20.79
CA ALA A 569 -14.92 -37.59 -20.52
C ALA A 569 -14.24 -38.57 -19.55
N LYS A 570 -12.96 -38.84 -19.75
CA LYS A 570 -12.14 -39.62 -18.81
C LYS A 570 -10.87 -38.86 -18.48
N LEU A 571 -10.52 -38.80 -17.19
CA LEU A 571 -9.31 -38.18 -16.67
C LEU A 571 -8.55 -39.14 -15.78
N GLN A 572 -7.24 -39.21 -15.98
CA GLN A 572 -6.31 -39.98 -15.16
C GLN A 572 -5.13 -39.10 -14.73
N GLY A 573 -4.72 -39.24 -13.48
CA GLY A 573 -3.70 -38.38 -12.92
C GLY A 573 -3.49 -38.63 -11.43
N PHE A 574 -2.96 -37.62 -10.76
CA PHE A 574 -2.81 -37.62 -9.31
C PHE A 574 -2.92 -36.22 -8.71
N PHE A 575 -3.35 -36.18 -7.46
CA PHE A 575 -3.22 -35.02 -6.58
C PHE A 575 -1.95 -35.21 -5.76
N GLU A 576 -1.15 -34.16 -5.61
CA GLU A 576 0.02 -34.15 -4.73
C GLU A 576 0.04 -32.86 -3.87
N PRO A 577 0.44 -32.93 -2.60
CA PRO A 577 0.66 -31.73 -1.80
C PRO A 577 1.84 -30.94 -2.36
N LEU A 578 1.76 -29.61 -2.32
CA LEU A 578 2.94 -28.78 -2.57
C LEU A 578 3.94 -28.91 -1.40
N PRO A 579 5.24 -28.68 -1.62
CA PRO A 579 6.22 -28.65 -0.54
C PRO A 579 5.84 -27.61 0.52
N MET A 580 6.14 -27.88 1.79
CA MET A 580 5.83 -26.96 2.90
C MET A 580 6.46 -25.56 2.73
N GLU A 581 7.59 -25.46 2.04
CA GLU A 581 8.29 -24.20 1.76
C GLU A 581 7.50 -23.28 0.80
N GLU A 582 6.59 -23.85 0.00
CA GLU A 582 5.73 -23.13 -0.95
C GLU A 582 4.34 -22.81 -0.36
N PHE A 583 4.09 -23.17 0.91
CA PHE A 583 2.80 -22.91 1.57
C PHE A 583 2.55 -21.40 1.65
N GLY A 584 1.44 -20.94 1.06
CA GLY A 584 1.03 -19.54 1.10
C GLY A 584 1.75 -18.62 0.11
N GLN A 585 2.64 -19.14 -0.75
CA GLN A 585 3.22 -18.37 -1.86
C GLN A 585 2.37 -18.39 -3.13
N GLN A 586 1.47 -19.38 -3.27
CA GLN A 586 0.59 -19.50 -4.43
C GLN A 586 -0.88 -19.50 -4.01
N ASP A 587 -1.67 -18.63 -4.62
CA ASP A 587 -3.11 -18.57 -4.43
C ASP A 587 -3.78 -19.76 -5.14
N GLY A 588 -4.05 -20.83 -4.38
CA GLY A 588 -4.92 -21.92 -4.78
C GLY A 588 -4.19 -23.21 -5.17
N ILE A 589 -4.51 -23.73 -6.36
CA ILE A 589 -4.04 -25.03 -6.86
C ILE A 589 -3.16 -24.86 -8.09
N THR A 590 -2.09 -25.64 -8.17
CA THR A 590 -1.21 -25.68 -9.35
C THR A 590 -1.70 -26.78 -10.29
N PHE A 591 -2.02 -26.45 -11.54
CA PHE A 591 -2.39 -27.43 -12.55
C PHE A 591 -1.18 -27.76 -13.45
N SER A 592 -0.88 -29.04 -13.61
CA SER A 592 0.21 -29.53 -14.46
C SER A 592 -0.33 -30.55 -15.45
N ASN A 593 -0.22 -30.23 -16.74
CA ASN A 593 -0.52 -31.18 -17.81
C ASN A 593 0.73 -32.00 -18.15
N GLN A 594 0.65 -33.33 -17.99
CA GLN A 594 1.70 -34.29 -18.34
C GLN A 594 1.19 -35.33 -19.36
N ILE A 595 0.11 -35.03 -20.08
CA ILE A 595 -0.43 -35.94 -21.11
C ILE A 595 0.58 -36.11 -22.25
N VAL A 596 0.92 -37.35 -22.54
CA VAL A 596 1.78 -37.72 -23.69
C VAL A 596 0.90 -38.17 -24.86
N GLY A 597 1.02 -37.49 -26.00
CA GLY A 597 0.17 -37.73 -27.19
C GLY A 597 -1.04 -36.79 -27.23
N ASN A 598 -2.13 -37.21 -27.87
CA ASN A 598 -3.39 -36.43 -27.97
C ASN A 598 -4.65 -37.27 -27.65
N PRO A 599 -4.72 -37.99 -26.51
CA PRO A 599 -5.93 -38.72 -26.12
C PRO A 599 -7.08 -37.78 -25.69
N ILE A 600 -6.73 -36.56 -25.27
CA ILE A 600 -7.65 -35.44 -25.04
C ILE A 600 -7.19 -34.28 -25.95
N PRO A 601 -8.09 -33.76 -26.80
CA PRO A 601 -7.82 -32.57 -27.60
C PRO A 601 -7.37 -31.36 -26.75
N PRO A 602 -6.31 -30.63 -27.15
CA PRO A 602 -5.74 -29.55 -26.33
C PRO A 602 -6.69 -28.40 -25.98
N ASN A 603 -7.73 -28.19 -26.78
CA ASN A 603 -8.77 -27.18 -26.51
C ASN A 603 -9.56 -27.45 -25.22
N TYR A 604 -9.55 -28.69 -24.68
CA TYR A 604 -10.25 -29.03 -23.45
C TYR A 604 -9.41 -28.84 -22.17
N TYR A 605 -8.09 -28.62 -22.28
CA TYR A 605 -7.24 -28.45 -21.09
C TYR A 605 -7.65 -27.26 -20.20
N PRO A 606 -7.96 -26.07 -20.74
CA PRO A 606 -8.43 -24.94 -19.91
C PRO A 606 -9.75 -25.27 -19.18
N SER A 607 -10.61 -26.08 -19.80
CA SER A 607 -11.87 -26.52 -19.18
C SER A 607 -11.64 -27.53 -18.05
N ILE A 608 -10.68 -28.44 -18.19
CA ILE A 608 -10.28 -29.37 -17.11
C ILE A 608 -9.72 -28.60 -15.92
N GLU A 609 -8.77 -27.69 -16.18
CA GLU A 609 -8.17 -26.84 -15.16
C GLU A 609 -9.23 -26.02 -14.42
N LYS A 610 -10.14 -25.39 -15.17
CA LYS A 610 -11.26 -24.63 -14.62
C LYS A 610 -12.18 -25.50 -13.74
N GLY A 611 -12.43 -26.75 -14.13
CA GLY A 611 -13.22 -27.69 -13.32
C GLY A 611 -12.57 -28.01 -11.97
N PHE A 612 -11.25 -28.27 -11.96
CA PHE A 612 -10.53 -28.47 -10.70
C PHE A 612 -10.50 -27.21 -9.83
N LYS A 613 -10.26 -26.03 -10.42
CA LYS A 613 -10.28 -24.75 -9.71
C LYS A 613 -11.65 -24.48 -9.06
N GLU A 614 -12.74 -24.76 -9.76
CA GLU A 614 -14.12 -24.62 -9.25
C GLU A 614 -14.41 -25.57 -8.09
N CYS A 615 -13.86 -26.77 -8.08
CA CYS A 615 -14.04 -27.69 -6.96
C CYS A 615 -13.24 -27.31 -5.72
N CYS A 616 -12.10 -26.66 -5.91
CA CYS A 616 -11.23 -26.28 -4.82
C CYS A 616 -11.73 -25.03 -4.08
N THR A 617 -12.78 -24.35 -4.54
CA THR A 617 -13.39 -23.26 -3.77
C THR A 617 -14.12 -23.75 -2.53
N LYS A 618 -14.53 -25.02 -2.49
CA LYS A 618 -15.26 -25.63 -1.36
C LYS A 618 -14.81 -27.06 -1.11
N GLY A 619 -13.92 -27.23 -0.14
CA GLY A 619 -13.44 -28.52 0.33
C GLY A 619 -14.52 -29.36 1.02
N HIS A 620 -14.30 -30.67 1.09
CA HIS A 620 -15.29 -31.60 1.63
C HIS A 620 -15.18 -31.80 3.15
N LEU A 621 -14.09 -31.33 3.78
CA LEU A 621 -13.85 -31.57 5.21
C LEU A 621 -14.53 -30.52 6.10
N SER A 622 -14.46 -29.26 5.68
CA SER A 622 -14.97 -28.09 6.42
C SER A 622 -15.75 -27.11 5.53
N GLY A 623 -15.79 -27.34 4.22
CA GLY A 623 -16.36 -26.38 3.28
C GLY A 623 -15.43 -25.22 2.93
N SER A 624 -14.17 -25.28 3.37
CA SER A 624 -13.19 -24.20 3.18
C SER A 624 -12.45 -24.35 1.84
N PRO A 625 -11.91 -23.25 1.26
CA PRO A 625 -11.11 -23.34 0.05
C PRO A 625 -9.87 -24.22 0.22
N VAL A 626 -9.59 -25.06 -0.78
CA VAL A 626 -8.45 -25.96 -0.84
C VAL A 626 -7.25 -25.22 -1.45
N ILE A 627 -6.12 -25.25 -0.77
CA ILE A 627 -4.85 -24.63 -1.17
C ILE A 627 -3.71 -25.63 -1.07
N ASN A 628 -2.54 -25.25 -1.62
CA ASN A 628 -1.30 -26.01 -1.56
C ASN A 628 -1.43 -27.43 -2.14
N MET A 629 -2.26 -27.58 -3.17
CA MET A 629 -2.46 -28.84 -3.87
C MET A 629 -2.09 -28.68 -5.34
N LYS A 630 -1.29 -29.60 -5.85
CA LYS A 630 -0.99 -29.70 -7.27
C LYS A 630 -1.77 -30.84 -7.90
N VAL A 631 -2.43 -30.52 -9.00
CA VAL A 631 -3.22 -31.46 -9.80
C VAL A 631 -2.42 -31.79 -11.04
N VAL A 632 -2.01 -33.05 -11.18
CA VAL A 632 -1.29 -33.54 -12.36
C VAL A 632 -2.21 -34.44 -13.17
N VAL A 633 -2.47 -34.07 -14.42
CA VAL A 633 -3.20 -34.92 -15.37
C VAL A 633 -2.17 -35.60 -16.27
N SER A 634 -2.09 -36.92 -16.18
CA SER A 634 -1.11 -37.72 -16.91
C SER A 634 -1.70 -38.41 -18.14
N ASP A 635 -3.00 -38.71 -18.13
CA ASP A 635 -3.68 -39.37 -19.25
C ASP A 635 -5.20 -39.10 -19.21
N GLY A 636 -5.94 -39.56 -20.21
CA GLY A 636 -7.39 -39.49 -20.23
C GLY A 636 -7.97 -40.01 -21.54
N GLN A 637 -9.28 -39.83 -21.76
CA GLN A 637 -9.92 -40.21 -23.01
C GLN A 637 -11.03 -39.22 -23.37
N SER A 638 -11.20 -39.01 -24.67
CA SER A 638 -12.28 -38.24 -25.27
C SER A 638 -13.06 -39.08 -26.28
N HIS A 639 -14.26 -38.65 -26.60
CA HIS A 639 -15.11 -39.22 -27.63
C HIS A 639 -15.53 -38.11 -28.59
N GLU A 640 -15.42 -38.34 -29.90
CA GLU A 640 -15.57 -37.29 -30.93
C GLU A 640 -16.92 -36.57 -30.88
N VAL A 641 -17.99 -37.29 -30.52
CA VAL A 641 -19.36 -36.76 -30.54
C VAL A 641 -19.89 -36.38 -29.15
N ASP A 642 -19.42 -37.07 -28.11
CA ASP A 642 -19.99 -36.98 -26.76
C ASP A 642 -19.11 -36.19 -25.78
N SER A 643 -17.87 -35.86 -26.15
CA SER A 643 -17.01 -35.00 -25.35
C SER A 643 -17.27 -33.53 -25.63
N SER A 644 -17.30 -32.73 -24.57
CA SER A 644 -17.46 -31.28 -24.61
C SER A 644 -16.74 -30.65 -23.41
N ASP A 645 -16.51 -29.34 -23.46
CA ASP A 645 -15.96 -28.56 -22.35
C ASP A 645 -16.71 -28.80 -21.04
N TYR A 646 -18.04 -28.87 -21.12
CA TYR A 646 -18.90 -29.14 -19.97
C TYR A 646 -18.70 -30.56 -19.42
N ALA A 647 -18.55 -31.56 -20.29
CA ALA A 647 -18.31 -32.94 -19.86
C ALA A 647 -16.97 -33.10 -19.14
N PHE A 648 -15.90 -32.44 -19.61
CA PHE A 648 -14.61 -32.43 -18.95
C PHE A 648 -14.61 -31.66 -17.62
N ARG A 649 -15.34 -30.53 -17.52
CA ARG A 649 -15.55 -29.84 -16.24
C ARG A 649 -16.26 -30.73 -15.23
N LEU A 650 -17.34 -31.41 -15.63
CA LEU A 650 -18.02 -32.37 -14.75
C LEU A 650 -17.15 -33.57 -14.37
N CYS A 651 -16.30 -34.03 -15.30
CA CYS A 651 -15.35 -35.11 -15.04
C CYS A 651 -14.31 -34.72 -14.00
N ALA A 652 -13.71 -33.52 -14.11
CA ALA A 652 -12.81 -32.98 -13.08
C ALA A 652 -13.52 -32.89 -11.72
N ASN A 653 -14.78 -32.44 -11.70
CA ASN A 653 -15.57 -32.36 -10.47
C ASN A 653 -15.82 -33.74 -9.83
N GLY A 654 -16.13 -34.75 -10.65
CA GLY A 654 -16.32 -36.11 -10.19
C GLY A 654 -15.01 -36.77 -9.71
N ALA A 655 -13.89 -36.49 -10.38
CA ALA A 655 -12.57 -36.95 -9.96
C ALA A 655 -12.21 -36.37 -8.58
N PHE A 656 -12.34 -35.05 -8.42
CA PHE A 656 -12.08 -34.41 -7.13
C PHE A 656 -12.98 -34.98 -6.04
N LYS A 657 -14.30 -35.04 -6.27
CA LYS A 657 -15.27 -35.52 -5.27
C LYS A 657 -15.00 -36.95 -4.80
N ASN A 658 -14.58 -37.84 -5.70
CA ASN A 658 -14.40 -39.25 -5.38
C ASN A 658 -13.05 -39.54 -4.71
N PHE A 659 -11.99 -38.85 -5.12
CA PHE A 659 -10.62 -39.18 -4.72
C PHE A 659 -10.01 -38.19 -3.71
N TYR A 660 -10.62 -37.02 -3.48
CA TYR A 660 -10.07 -36.01 -2.55
C TYR A 660 -9.95 -36.52 -1.11
N LEU A 661 -10.92 -37.29 -0.61
CA LEU A 661 -10.86 -37.85 0.75
C LEU A 661 -9.76 -38.90 0.92
N ASP A 662 -9.40 -39.60 -0.16
CA ASP A 662 -8.33 -40.60 -0.14
C ASP A 662 -6.94 -39.95 0.01
N ALA A 663 -6.82 -38.66 -0.36
CA ALA A 663 -5.58 -37.89 -0.22
C ALA A 663 -5.29 -37.41 1.22
N MET A 664 -6.07 -37.89 2.19
CA MET A 664 -5.99 -37.54 3.61
C MET A 664 -6.01 -36.01 3.82
N PRO A 665 -7.11 -35.33 3.47
CA PRO A 665 -7.20 -33.88 3.60
C PRO A 665 -7.16 -33.45 5.06
N THR A 666 -6.58 -32.28 5.30
CA THR A 666 -6.46 -31.65 6.62
C THR A 666 -6.89 -30.19 6.56
N ILE A 667 -7.25 -29.63 7.71
CA ILE A 667 -7.65 -28.22 7.84
C ILE A 667 -6.42 -27.41 8.24
N LEU A 668 -6.22 -26.30 7.54
CA LEU A 668 -5.24 -25.29 7.87
C LEU A 668 -5.91 -24.12 8.59
N GLU A 669 -5.30 -23.68 9.68
CA GLU A 669 -5.69 -22.50 10.41
C GLU A 669 -4.69 -21.35 10.21
N PRO A 670 -5.17 -20.09 10.16
CA PRO A 670 -4.30 -18.94 10.09
C PRO A 670 -3.63 -18.71 11.46
N ILE A 671 -2.30 -18.68 11.44
CA ILE A 671 -1.46 -18.34 12.58
C ILE A 671 -1.09 -16.88 12.50
N MET A 672 -1.30 -16.19 13.62
CA MET A 672 -0.94 -14.80 13.80
C MET A 672 0.40 -14.72 14.52
N LYS A 673 1.30 -13.90 14.02
CA LYS A 673 2.46 -13.45 14.78
C LYS A 673 2.01 -12.31 15.68
N VAL A 674 2.06 -12.54 16.99
CA VAL A 674 1.58 -11.65 18.04
C VAL A 674 2.77 -11.08 18.79
N GLU A 675 2.80 -9.76 18.94
CA GLU A 675 3.77 -9.07 19.78
C GLU A 675 3.02 -8.34 20.89
N VAL A 676 3.33 -8.68 22.13
CA VAL A 676 2.67 -8.16 23.33
C VAL A 676 3.66 -7.31 24.12
N MET A 677 3.34 -6.04 24.31
CA MET A 677 4.08 -5.12 25.17
C MET A 677 3.44 -5.07 26.55
N LEU A 678 4.24 -5.26 27.57
CA LEU A 678 3.80 -5.40 28.96
C LEU A 678 4.75 -4.63 29.87
N PRO A 679 4.28 -4.03 30.96
CA PRO A 679 5.15 -3.69 32.08
C PRO A 679 5.82 -4.96 32.63
N THR A 680 7.10 -4.87 33.02
CA THR A 680 7.86 -6.01 33.56
C THR A 680 7.17 -6.64 34.78
N GLU A 681 6.47 -5.82 35.58
CA GLU A 681 5.66 -6.25 36.74
C GLU A 681 4.48 -7.17 36.34
N HIS A 682 3.95 -7.01 35.13
CA HIS A 682 2.82 -7.77 34.60
C HIS A 682 3.24 -8.82 33.57
N LYS A 683 4.54 -9.04 33.36
CA LYS A 683 5.08 -10.02 32.40
C LYS A 683 4.48 -11.42 32.58
N GLN A 684 4.41 -11.92 33.81
CA GLN A 684 3.86 -13.26 34.10
C GLN A 684 2.37 -13.35 33.77
N SER A 685 1.61 -12.32 34.13
CA SER A 685 0.18 -12.22 33.82
C SER A 685 -0.05 -12.19 32.30
N GLY A 686 0.74 -11.40 31.57
CA GLY A 686 0.67 -11.33 30.11
C GLY A 686 1.03 -12.66 29.43
N LEU A 687 2.11 -13.33 29.84
CA LEU A 687 2.48 -14.66 29.33
C LEU A 687 1.37 -15.70 29.59
N SER A 688 0.69 -15.61 30.74
CA SER A 688 -0.46 -16.47 31.04
C SER A 688 -1.58 -16.29 30.01
N THR A 689 -1.85 -15.07 29.55
CA THR A 689 -2.88 -14.82 28.54
C THR A 689 -2.57 -15.46 27.19
N ILE A 690 -1.29 -15.46 26.77
CA ILE A 690 -0.83 -16.09 25.53
C ILE A 690 -0.96 -17.62 25.65
N ASN A 691 -0.48 -18.19 26.75
CA ASN A 691 -0.54 -19.63 26.99
C ASN A 691 -1.99 -20.16 27.08
N LYS A 692 -2.91 -19.39 27.67
CA LYS A 692 -4.34 -19.72 27.71
C LYS A 692 -4.95 -19.85 26.31
N ARG A 693 -4.39 -19.13 25.33
CA ARG A 693 -4.82 -19.10 23.93
C ARG A 693 -3.97 -20.01 23.04
N LYS A 694 -3.31 -21.01 23.64
CA LYS A 694 -2.43 -21.98 22.95
C LYS A 694 -1.30 -21.31 22.15
N GLY A 695 -0.90 -20.10 22.52
CA GLY A 695 0.18 -19.38 21.86
C GLY A 695 1.55 -19.97 22.16
N MET A 696 2.40 -20.07 21.14
CA MET A 696 3.80 -20.47 21.28
C MET A 696 4.68 -19.23 21.37
N VAL A 697 5.33 -19.03 22.52
CA VAL A 697 6.26 -17.91 22.69
C VAL A 697 7.54 -18.17 21.90
N ILE A 698 7.89 -17.26 20.99
CA ILE A 698 9.12 -17.30 20.20
C ILE A 698 10.25 -16.66 21.00
N ASN A 699 10.01 -15.47 21.53
CA ASN A 699 11.04 -14.65 22.14
C ASN A 699 10.45 -13.73 23.22
N ILE A 700 11.24 -13.42 24.24
CA ILE A 700 10.92 -12.46 25.29
C ILE A 700 12.10 -11.52 25.42
N THR A 701 11.88 -10.22 25.20
CA THR A 701 12.89 -9.18 25.35
C THR A 701 12.51 -8.27 26.50
N ASP A 702 13.35 -8.21 27.53
CA ASP A 702 13.17 -7.27 28.64
C ASP A 702 13.93 -5.96 28.36
N SER A 703 13.27 -4.85 28.63
CA SER A 703 13.67 -3.48 28.32
C SER A 703 13.35 -2.56 29.50
N GLY A 704 14.13 -2.66 30.58
CA GLY A 704 13.90 -1.88 31.80
C GLY A 704 12.56 -2.25 32.45
N GLU A 705 11.65 -1.28 32.56
CA GLU A 705 10.30 -1.46 33.12
C GLU A 705 9.29 -2.07 32.13
N GLN A 706 9.70 -2.35 30.89
CA GLN A 706 8.86 -2.93 29.84
C GLN A 706 9.43 -4.27 29.36
N SER A 707 8.55 -5.21 29.03
CA SER A 707 8.84 -6.51 28.45
C SER A 707 8.04 -6.66 27.15
N VAL A 708 8.71 -7.09 26.10
CA VAL A 708 8.10 -7.40 24.80
C VAL A 708 8.12 -8.91 24.61
N VAL A 709 6.95 -9.50 24.38
CA VAL A 709 6.77 -10.94 24.15
C VAL A 709 6.34 -11.15 22.71
N GLU A 710 7.16 -11.85 21.93
CA GLU A 710 6.85 -12.29 20.57
C GLU A 710 6.34 -13.74 20.63
N ALA A 711 5.17 -14.01 20.05
CA ALA A 711 4.51 -15.31 20.06
C ALA A 711 3.78 -15.60 18.75
N GLU A 712 3.53 -16.88 18.47
CA GLU A 712 2.65 -17.34 17.40
C GLU A 712 1.36 -17.86 18.01
N VAL A 713 0.21 -17.34 17.60
CA VAL A 713 -1.10 -17.71 18.17
C VAL A 713 -2.12 -17.95 17.06
N PRO A 714 -2.90 -19.04 17.11
CA PRO A 714 -3.99 -19.25 16.15
C PRO A 714 -5.02 -18.13 16.20
N LEU A 715 -5.44 -17.60 15.05
CA LEU A 715 -6.41 -16.48 14.99
C LEU A 715 -7.74 -16.82 15.67
N LYS A 716 -8.18 -18.09 15.60
CA LYS A 716 -9.41 -18.57 16.27
C LYS A 716 -9.39 -18.33 17.78
N ASP A 717 -8.20 -18.38 18.36
CA ASP A 717 -7.95 -18.23 19.79
C ASP A 717 -7.54 -16.78 20.11
N MET A 718 -7.64 -15.82 19.18
CA MET A 718 -7.29 -14.40 19.40
C MET A 718 -8.49 -13.46 19.53
N PHE A 719 -9.72 -13.93 19.26
CA PHE A 719 -10.93 -13.10 19.43
C PHE A 719 -11.08 -12.61 20.88
N GLY A 720 -11.33 -11.32 21.04
CA GLY A 720 -11.43 -10.67 22.35
C GLY A 720 -10.12 -10.63 23.17
N TYR A 721 -8.96 -10.91 22.58
CA TYR A 721 -7.68 -10.95 23.31
C TYR A 721 -7.35 -9.63 24.03
N ILE A 722 -7.69 -8.48 23.44
CA ILE A 722 -7.44 -7.17 24.05
C ILE A 722 -8.06 -7.04 25.45
N SER A 723 -9.27 -7.57 25.64
CA SER A 723 -10.00 -7.50 26.90
C SER A 723 -9.34 -8.34 27.98
N ASP A 724 -8.91 -9.56 27.62
CA ASP A 724 -8.20 -10.45 28.53
C ASP A 724 -6.82 -9.90 28.90
N LEU A 725 -6.10 -9.37 27.91
CA LEU A 725 -4.79 -8.76 28.10
C LEU A 725 -4.89 -7.56 29.04
N ARG A 726 -5.81 -6.64 28.77
CA ARG A 726 -6.02 -5.46 29.63
C ARG A 726 -6.49 -5.87 31.03
N GLY A 727 -7.37 -6.85 31.15
CA GLY A 727 -7.79 -7.38 32.45
C GLY A 727 -6.62 -7.94 33.26
N ALA A 728 -5.70 -8.66 32.61
CA ALA A 728 -4.52 -9.26 33.25
C ALA A 728 -3.40 -8.25 33.58
N THR A 729 -3.40 -7.09 32.93
CA THR A 729 -2.32 -6.08 32.98
C THR A 729 -2.78 -4.73 33.54
N GLN A 730 -3.96 -4.69 34.17
CA GLN A 730 -4.57 -3.46 34.69
C GLN A 730 -4.71 -2.35 33.62
N GLY A 731 -4.90 -2.75 32.36
CA GLY A 731 -5.05 -1.87 31.21
C GLY A 731 -3.74 -1.38 30.58
N GLN A 732 -2.58 -1.80 31.10
CA GLN A 732 -1.27 -1.32 30.66
C GLN A 732 -0.63 -2.17 29.55
N GLY A 733 -1.19 -3.35 29.26
CA GLY A 733 -0.73 -4.23 28.21
C GLY A 733 -1.29 -3.85 26.84
N GLU A 734 -0.43 -3.84 25.84
CA GLU A 734 -0.76 -3.61 24.44
C GLU A 734 -0.32 -4.82 23.61
N PHE A 735 -1.00 -5.09 22.50
CA PHE A 735 -0.52 -6.07 21.55
C PHE A 735 -0.75 -5.63 20.12
N SER A 736 0.04 -6.21 19.24
CA SER A 736 -0.18 -6.19 17.80
C SER A 736 -0.16 -7.63 17.29
N MET A 737 -0.88 -7.88 16.19
CA MET A 737 -0.84 -9.18 15.53
C MET A 737 -0.84 -9.02 14.01
N GLU A 738 -0.08 -9.84 13.31
CA GLU A 738 -0.08 -9.88 11.85
C GLU A 738 -0.25 -11.32 11.37
N PHE A 739 -0.90 -11.50 10.22
CA PHE A 739 -0.97 -12.81 9.61
C PHE A 739 0.44 -13.25 9.23
N GLU A 740 0.87 -14.41 9.74
CA GLU A 740 2.18 -14.97 9.44
C GLU A 740 2.07 -16.04 8.35
N ARG A 741 1.22 -17.05 8.59
CA ARG A 741 1.08 -18.21 7.70
C ARG A 741 -0.15 -19.05 8.04
N TYR A 742 -0.50 -19.95 7.13
CA TYR A 742 -1.39 -21.07 7.42
C TYR A 742 -0.61 -22.25 7.99
N GLN A 743 -1.12 -22.88 9.04
CA GLN A 743 -0.53 -24.07 9.67
C GLN A 743 -1.58 -25.18 9.81
N GLN A 744 -1.14 -26.44 9.77
CA GLN A 744 -2.01 -27.57 10.03
C GLN A 744 -2.59 -27.51 11.45
N MET A 745 -3.92 -27.59 11.52
CA MET A 745 -4.66 -27.56 12.79
C MET A 745 -4.48 -28.88 13.55
N GLY A 746 -4.53 -28.81 14.89
CA GLY A 746 -4.49 -30.03 15.73
C GLY A 746 -5.73 -30.92 15.55
N GLU A 747 -5.56 -32.24 15.68
CA GLU A 747 -6.61 -33.24 15.40
C GLU A 747 -7.94 -32.98 16.15
N ALA A 748 -7.87 -32.64 17.44
CA ALA A 748 -9.06 -32.37 18.25
C ALA A 748 -9.85 -31.15 17.74
N ASP A 749 -9.16 -30.13 17.26
CA ASP A 749 -9.80 -28.92 16.72
C ASP A 749 -10.36 -29.20 15.32
N ILE A 750 -9.69 -30.04 14.51
CA ILE A 750 -10.20 -30.52 13.21
C ILE A 750 -11.53 -31.26 13.39
N GLU A 751 -11.61 -32.19 14.34
CA GLU A 751 -12.85 -32.92 14.63
C GLU A 751 -14.00 -31.98 15.02
N ALA A 752 -13.71 -30.96 15.84
CA ALA A 752 -14.70 -29.98 16.26
C ALA A 752 -15.24 -29.16 15.08
N VAL A 753 -14.36 -28.66 14.20
CA VAL A 753 -14.74 -27.91 13.00
C VAL A 753 -15.54 -28.79 12.03
N ASN A 754 -15.08 -30.01 11.78
CA ASN A 754 -15.76 -30.96 10.90
C ASN A 754 -17.16 -31.32 11.45
N LYS A 755 -17.27 -31.58 12.76
CA LYS A 755 -18.58 -31.84 13.39
C LYS A 755 -19.55 -30.68 13.21
N LYS A 756 -19.11 -29.44 13.44
CA LYS A 756 -19.92 -28.23 13.20
C LYS A 756 -20.37 -28.15 11.73
N TYR A 757 -19.46 -28.37 10.79
CA TYR A 757 -19.77 -28.37 9.37
C TYR A 757 -20.80 -29.45 8.98
N LEU A 758 -20.67 -30.67 9.51
CA LEU A 758 -21.61 -31.76 9.29
C LEU A 758 -23.00 -31.47 9.89
N GLU A 759 -23.05 -30.83 11.06
CA GLU A 759 -24.31 -30.38 11.68
C GLU A 759 -24.99 -29.29 10.85
N GLU A 760 -24.24 -28.30 10.36
CA GLU A 760 -24.74 -27.29 9.43
C GLU A 760 -25.29 -27.91 8.14
N LEU A 761 -24.56 -28.86 7.53
CA LEU A 761 -25.02 -29.58 6.34
C LEU A 761 -26.30 -30.38 6.62
N ARG A 762 -26.44 -30.98 7.81
CA ARG A 762 -27.66 -31.71 8.22
C ARG A 762 -28.84 -30.79 8.40
N LYS A 763 -28.68 -29.65 9.08
CA LYS A 763 -29.72 -28.61 9.22
C LYS A 763 -30.16 -28.09 7.85
N LYS A 764 -29.20 -27.75 6.98
CA LYS A 764 -29.47 -27.29 5.61
C LYS A 764 -30.21 -28.33 4.75
N LYS A 765 -29.94 -29.63 4.92
CA LYS A 765 -30.71 -30.69 4.24
C LYS A 765 -32.12 -30.84 4.78
N ALA A 766 -32.34 -30.56 6.06
CA ALA A 766 -33.66 -30.60 6.69
C ALA A 766 -34.52 -29.38 6.30
N GLU A 767 -33.92 -28.23 5.99
CA GLU A 767 -34.65 -27.03 5.52
C GLU A 767 -35.00 -27.08 4.02
N LYS A 768 -34.28 -27.88 3.23
CA LYS A 768 -34.54 -28.09 1.79
C LYS A 768 -35.57 -29.18 1.48
N ASN A 769 -35.85 -30.06 2.45
CA ASN A 769 -36.85 -31.12 2.36
C ASN A 769 -38.13 -30.68 3.06
#